data_AF-A0A1G5ARQ9-F1
#
_entry.id   AF-A0A1G5ARQ9-F1
#
_cell.length_a   1.000
_cell.length_b   1.000
_cell.length_c   1.000
_cell.angle_alpha   90.00
_cell.angle_beta   90.00
_cell.angle_gamma   90.00
#
_symmetry.space_group_name_H-M   'P 1'
#
loop_
_entity.id
_entity.type
_entity.pdbx_description
1 polymer ?
#
loop_
_entity_poly.entity_id
_entity_poly.type
_entity_poly.pdbx_seq_one_letter_code
_entity_poly.pdbx_strand_id
1 'polypeptide(L)'
;MIGLYMAKRGLARDGIQIISAAALLMLWWNPYFLLNVSFQLSFLVTAGLMIYMPLINRLFSKWPKSLAATASVTVTAQLISFPVTILYFNQFSLLSFAANFLLVSLISAVVLPLGTVAMILSFVWLPLAKLLAWIAIQLNQLTFLSVEWMNSLPGFVMIWPTPSLLWIATYYVILYVLLYLLYQRSGGEIPQNIHVAEEDTAPLDMSSRGATQRGSTLALGFNSSRSADTQSLYTAKANDRLQLSARDPLPTRRATSDHGSLSTLGASIAWPEYASAFTSRGAAFYSEVRMSQAKRWLCGVLAVSFVAGLWWAYQTPRPAGTGVVQFLDIGQGDSTLITTPEGKHILVDGGGTVNFGGSEHSWKTRRDPYEVGAKVVVPLLKKRGIHQLDAVIVTHADQDHAGGLQAVLEQIPVKRFIFNGTTSGKEKFDQLLDTAVQRQIPLFATHQGMTYKPDSETALYFISPERSGPNPTGDLPVLENQNGGSVVFLLEMAGTSMLFTGDMEAATEQDVLYDIQDGSLATSFQQDVQKSGRTVADSETNIVVPEWMGSLAENGRDHRSSTVVTVPRLQSHLSIDVLKVAHHGSKTSSTEAWLQYWNAKSALISAGVNNTYGHPNPGVMKRLEAMGSEIYRTDQMGEVQMSVKDGEISVRYKLAPR
;
A
#
# COMPACT_ATOMS: atom_id res chain seq x y z
N MET A 1 17.70 -17.32 -20.56
CA MET A 1 18.80 -18.12 -21.12
C MET A 1 18.63 -19.62 -20.90
N ILE A 2 18.67 -20.13 -19.66
CA ILE A 2 18.56 -21.59 -19.38
C ILE A 2 17.28 -22.22 -19.97
N GLY A 3 16.12 -21.55 -19.80
CA GLY A 3 14.86 -22.00 -20.41
C GLY A 3 14.90 -22.14 -21.93
N LEU A 4 15.49 -21.17 -22.64
CA LEU A 4 15.70 -21.26 -24.09
C LEU A 4 16.68 -22.38 -24.48
N TYR A 5 17.68 -22.66 -23.64
CA TYR A 5 18.59 -23.79 -23.85
C TYR A 5 17.85 -25.13 -23.70
N MET A 6 16.98 -25.28 -22.69
CA MET A 6 16.17 -26.49 -22.48
C MET A 6 15.14 -26.69 -23.60
N ALA A 7 14.44 -25.64 -24.03
CA ALA A 7 13.55 -25.66 -25.19
C ALA A 7 14.30 -26.10 -26.47
N LYS A 8 15.43 -25.45 -26.77
CA LYS A 8 16.29 -25.79 -27.92
C LYS A 8 16.85 -27.22 -27.88
N ARG A 9 16.93 -27.82 -26.69
CA ARG A 9 17.36 -29.22 -26.49
C ARG A 9 16.21 -30.24 -26.50
N GLY A 10 14.95 -29.81 -26.63
CA GLY A 10 13.77 -30.67 -26.48
C GLY A 10 13.57 -31.23 -25.06
N LEU A 11 14.25 -30.67 -24.06
CA LEU A 11 14.23 -31.15 -22.67
C LEU A 11 13.04 -30.62 -21.85
N ALA A 12 12.35 -29.59 -22.35
CA ALA A 12 11.10 -29.09 -21.80
C ALA A 12 10.06 -29.06 -22.91
N ARG A 13 8.88 -29.64 -22.65
CA ARG A 13 7.78 -29.76 -23.63
C ARG A 13 6.81 -28.58 -23.63
N ASP A 14 6.87 -27.73 -22.60
CA ASP A 14 6.01 -26.56 -22.46
C ASP A 14 6.71 -25.42 -21.67
N GLY A 15 6.11 -24.24 -21.67
CA GLY A 15 6.61 -23.06 -20.95
C GLY A 15 6.57 -23.20 -19.42
N ILE A 16 5.69 -24.06 -18.87
CA ILE A 16 5.54 -24.26 -17.43
C ILE A 16 6.74 -25.07 -16.90
N GLN A 17 7.15 -26.12 -17.60
CA GLN A 17 8.36 -26.89 -17.30
C GLN A 17 9.62 -26.00 -17.34
N ILE A 18 9.67 -25.05 -18.29
CA ILE A 18 10.78 -24.08 -18.38
C ILE A 18 10.85 -23.18 -17.14
N ILE A 19 9.74 -22.59 -16.70
CA ILE A 19 9.75 -21.73 -15.50
C ILE A 19 9.95 -22.54 -14.23
N SER A 20 9.40 -23.76 -14.13
CA SER A 20 9.62 -24.66 -12.99
C SER A 20 11.09 -25.06 -12.87
N ALA A 21 11.75 -25.41 -13.97
CA ALA A 21 13.18 -25.72 -13.98
C ALA A 21 14.04 -24.49 -13.62
N ALA A 22 13.70 -23.31 -14.13
CA ALA A 22 14.37 -22.06 -13.76
C ALA A 22 14.21 -21.72 -12.27
N ALA A 23 13.00 -21.89 -11.72
CA ALA A 23 12.74 -21.70 -10.29
C ALA A 23 13.57 -22.70 -9.46
N LEU A 24 13.51 -24.00 -9.77
CA LEU A 24 14.26 -25.03 -9.03
C LEU A 24 15.77 -24.78 -9.04
N LEU A 25 16.36 -24.36 -10.17
CA LEU A 25 17.78 -24.02 -10.24
C LEU A 25 18.14 -22.80 -9.40
N MET A 26 17.29 -21.76 -9.40
CA MET A 26 17.49 -20.59 -8.52
C MET A 26 17.37 -20.97 -7.04
N LEU A 27 16.36 -21.77 -6.67
CA LEU A 27 16.16 -22.22 -5.29
C LEU A 27 17.25 -23.18 -4.80
N TRP A 28 17.82 -24.00 -5.68
CA TRP A 28 19.01 -24.81 -5.37
C TRP A 28 20.23 -23.91 -5.12
N TRP A 29 20.42 -22.86 -5.93
CA TRP A 29 21.49 -21.88 -5.70
C TRP A 29 21.32 -21.10 -4.39
N ASN A 30 20.10 -20.66 -4.08
CA ASN A 30 19.77 -20.01 -2.81
C ASN A 30 18.29 -20.22 -2.43
N PRO A 31 17.97 -21.03 -1.40
CA PRO A 31 16.59 -21.28 -1.01
C PRO A 31 15.90 -20.03 -0.43
N TYR A 32 16.65 -19.05 0.07
CA TYR A 32 16.09 -17.79 0.58
C TYR A 32 15.47 -16.91 -0.53
N PHE A 33 15.65 -17.24 -1.82
CA PHE A 33 14.87 -16.59 -2.88
C PHE A 33 13.35 -16.80 -2.72
N LEU A 34 12.89 -17.87 -2.05
CA LEU A 34 11.46 -18.03 -1.70
C LEU A 34 10.93 -16.86 -0.85
N LEU A 35 11.77 -16.20 -0.06
CA LEU A 35 11.40 -15.05 0.77
C LEU A 35 11.55 -13.71 0.03
N ASN A 36 12.09 -13.71 -1.19
CA ASN A 36 12.33 -12.49 -1.96
C ASN A 36 11.12 -12.09 -2.80
N VAL A 37 10.58 -10.89 -2.55
CA VAL A 37 9.38 -10.36 -3.24
C VAL A 37 9.56 -10.31 -4.77
N SER A 38 10.74 -9.94 -5.27
CA SER A 38 11.02 -9.87 -6.71
C SER A 38 11.05 -11.26 -7.36
N PHE A 39 11.56 -12.28 -6.66
CA PHE A 39 11.47 -13.68 -7.11
C PHE A 39 10.01 -14.14 -7.17
N GLN A 40 9.26 -13.95 -6.09
CA GLN A 40 7.85 -14.36 -6.02
C GLN A 40 7.01 -13.70 -7.11
N LEU A 41 7.04 -12.36 -7.23
CA LEU A 41 6.26 -11.63 -8.23
C LEU A 41 6.66 -12.02 -9.66
N SER A 42 7.96 -12.18 -9.95
CA SER A 42 8.44 -12.54 -11.30
C SER A 42 7.92 -13.91 -11.74
N PHE A 43 8.10 -14.95 -10.91
CA PHE A 43 7.63 -16.30 -11.25
C PHE A 43 6.10 -16.41 -11.25
N LEU A 44 5.43 -15.75 -10.30
CA LEU A 44 3.97 -15.73 -10.22
C LEU A 44 3.32 -15.04 -11.43
N VAL A 45 3.80 -13.85 -11.81
CA VAL A 45 3.29 -13.14 -12.99
C VAL A 45 3.62 -13.89 -14.27
N THR A 46 4.81 -14.49 -14.40
CA THR A 46 5.17 -15.28 -15.58
C THR A 46 4.29 -16.53 -15.71
N ALA A 47 4.08 -17.30 -14.64
CA ALA A 47 3.16 -18.43 -14.62
C ALA A 47 1.71 -17.99 -14.88
N GLY A 48 1.29 -16.88 -14.27
CA GLY A 48 -0.04 -16.30 -14.46
C GLY A 48 -0.31 -15.86 -15.89
N LEU A 49 0.67 -15.26 -16.57
CA LEU A 49 0.58 -14.95 -18.00
C LEU A 49 0.39 -16.21 -18.85
N MET A 50 1.13 -17.30 -18.57
CA MET A 50 0.95 -18.55 -19.31
C MET A 50 -0.45 -19.18 -19.09
N ILE A 51 -0.98 -19.12 -17.87
CA ILE A 51 -2.23 -19.80 -17.48
C ILE A 51 -3.49 -18.96 -17.80
N TYR A 52 -3.45 -17.66 -17.52
CA TYR A 52 -4.64 -16.79 -17.54
C TYR A 52 -4.76 -15.94 -18.81
N MET A 53 -3.66 -15.61 -19.50
CA MET A 53 -3.72 -14.82 -20.74
C MET A 53 -4.58 -15.48 -21.84
N PRO A 54 -4.58 -16.82 -22.06
CA PRO A 54 -5.49 -17.47 -23.01
C PRO A 54 -6.98 -17.25 -22.71
N LEU A 55 -7.32 -17.12 -21.42
CA LEU A 55 -8.69 -16.83 -20.96
C LEU A 55 -9.04 -15.35 -21.16
N ILE A 56 -8.11 -14.46 -20.79
CA ILE A 56 -8.29 -12.99 -20.82
C ILE A 56 -8.27 -12.43 -22.25
N ASN A 57 -7.45 -12.97 -23.17
CA ASN A 57 -7.36 -12.54 -24.56
C ASN A 57 -8.73 -12.49 -25.27
N ARG A 58 -9.66 -13.39 -24.92
CA ARG A 58 -11.02 -13.41 -25.50
C ARG A 58 -11.90 -12.23 -25.06
N LEU A 59 -11.65 -11.64 -23.89
CA LEU A 59 -12.36 -10.43 -23.43
C LEU A 59 -12.11 -9.24 -24.37
N PHE A 60 -10.90 -9.17 -24.94
CA PHE A 60 -10.47 -8.14 -25.88
C PHE A 60 -10.58 -8.56 -27.37
N SER A 61 -11.31 -9.63 -27.67
CA SER A 61 -11.48 -10.17 -29.04
C SER A 61 -12.06 -9.19 -30.07
N LYS A 62 -12.74 -8.13 -29.61
CA LYS A 62 -13.28 -7.04 -30.45
C LYS A 62 -12.31 -5.87 -30.67
N TRP A 63 -11.16 -5.86 -30.00
CA TRP A 63 -10.18 -4.76 -30.08
C TRP A 63 -9.16 -5.00 -31.20
N PRO A 64 -8.49 -3.95 -31.71
CA PRO A 64 -7.37 -4.10 -32.65
C PRO A 64 -6.29 -5.03 -32.10
N LYS A 65 -5.70 -5.90 -32.93
CA LYS A 65 -4.81 -7.00 -32.48
C LYS A 65 -3.66 -6.54 -31.56
N SER A 66 -3.02 -5.41 -31.87
CA SER A 66 -1.96 -4.81 -31.05
C SER A 66 -2.49 -4.33 -29.69
N LEU A 67 -3.60 -3.58 -29.70
CA LEU A 67 -4.26 -3.05 -28.50
C LEU A 67 -4.75 -4.18 -27.57
N ALA A 68 -5.33 -5.23 -28.16
CA ALA A 68 -5.82 -6.41 -27.45
C ALA A 68 -4.69 -7.18 -26.77
N ALA A 69 -3.55 -7.35 -27.45
CA ALA A 69 -2.37 -8.02 -26.89
C ALA A 69 -1.81 -7.25 -25.68
N THR A 70 -1.54 -5.94 -25.84
CA THR A 70 -1.04 -5.10 -24.74
C THR A 70 -2.01 -5.07 -23.57
N ALA A 71 -3.31 -4.83 -23.82
CA ALA A 71 -4.32 -4.80 -22.76
C ALA A 71 -4.42 -6.13 -22.02
N SER A 72 -4.35 -7.27 -22.72
CA SER A 72 -4.44 -8.60 -22.10
C SER A 72 -3.22 -8.90 -21.23
N VAL A 73 -2.01 -8.54 -21.67
CA VAL A 73 -0.79 -8.68 -20.86
C VAL A 73 -0.87 -7.80 -19.61
N THR A 74 -1.23 -6.52 -19.75
CA THR A 74 -1.36 -5.59 -18.61
C THR A 74 -2.41 -6.07 -17.61
N VAL A 75 -3.62 -6.42 -18.06
CA VAL A 75 -4.71 -6.88 -17.17
C VAL A 75 -4.37 -8.20 -16.49
N THR A 76 -3.75 -9.15 -17.21
CA THR A 76 -3.31 -10.41 -16.61
C THR A 76 -2.23 -10.17 -15.55
N ALA A 77 -1.22 -9.36 -15.85
CA ALA A 77 -0.14 -9.05 -14.92
C ALA A 77 -0.66 -8.36 -13.65
N GLN A 78 -1.60 -7.41 -13.76
CA GLN A 78 -2.15 -6.73 -12.58
C GLN A 78 -3.08 -7.64 -11.77
N LEU A 79 -3.98 -8.41 -12.39
CA LEU A 79 -4.84 -9.36 -11.65
C LEU A 79 -4.02 -10.43 -10.92
N ILE A 80 -2.91 -10.89 -11.51
CA ILE A 80 -2.06 -11.90 -10.90
C ILE A 80 -1.15 -11.33 -9.80
N SER A 81 -0.57 -10.15 -10.02
CA SER A 81 0.30 -9.51 -9.02
C SER A 81 -0.46 -8.84 -7.86
N PHE A 82 -1.74 -8.49 -8.03
CA PHE A 82 -2.51 -7.70 -7.07
C PHE A 82 -2.48 -8.27 -5.63
N PRO A 83 -2.84 -9.55 -5.36
CA PRO A 83 -2.85 -10.09 -3.99
C PRO A 83 -1.48 -10.05 -3.29
N VAL A 84 -0.41 -10.30 -4.04
CA VAL A 84 0.97 -10.29 -3.51
C VAL A 84 1.48 -8.86 -3.35
N THR A 85 1.08 -7.94 -4.23
CA THR A 85 1.39 -6.52 -4.10
C THR A 85 0.78 -5.94 -2.82
N ILE A 86 -0.49 -6.21 -2.54
CA ILE A 86 -1.12 -5.73 -1.29
C ILE A 86 -0.61 -6.48 -0.05
N LEU A 87 -0.15 -7.74 -0.17
CA LEU A 87 0.49 -8.49 0.92
C LEU A 87 1.81 -7.86 1.40
N TYR A 88 2.64 -7.38 0.46
CA TYR A 88 3.97 -6.85 0.78
C TYR A 88 4.05 -5.32 0.92
N PHE A 89 3.22 -4.58 0.19
CA PHE A 89 3.28 -3.11 0.15
C PHE A 89 2.06 -2.43 0.76
N ASN A 90 0.98 -3.18 1.05
CA ASN A 90 -0.28 -2.66 1.59
C ASN A 90 -0.87 -1.47 0.82
N GLN A 91 -0.53 -1.36 -0.47
CA GLN A 91 -0.97 -0.30 -1.36
C GLN A 91 -1.06 -0.82 -2.79
N PHE A 92 -1.99 -0.26 -3.58
CA PHE A 92 -2.14 -0.58 -4.99
C PHE A 92 -2.59 0.67 -5.75
N SER A 93 -1.78 1.09 -6.74
CA SER A 93 -2.08 2.25 -7.58
C SER A 93 -2.97 1.84 -8.76
N LEU A 94 -4.16 2.42 -8.87
CA LEU A 94 -5.03 2.26 -10.04
C LEU A 94 -4.39 2.84 -11.31
N LEU A 95 -3.60 3.90 -11.15
CA LEU A 95 -2.85 4.50 -12.24
C LEU A 95 -1.75 3.58 -12.79
N SER A 96 -1.38 2.49 -12.08
CA SER A 96 -0.47 1.46 -12.60
C SER A 96 -0.99 0.79 -13.87
N PHE A 97 -2.31 0.67 -14.08
CA PHE A 97 -2.86 0.14 -15.33
C PHE A 97 -2.54 1.05 -16.53
N ALA A 98 -2.75 2.36 -16.38
CA ALA A 98 -2.45 3.34 -17.42
C ALA A 98 -0.94 3.50 -17.62
N ALA A 99 -0.16 3.55 -16.53
CA ALA A 99 1.30 3.61 -16.57
C ALA A 99 1.89 2.39 -17.28
N ASN A 100 1.47 1.18 -16.92
CA ASN A 100 1.98 -0.05 -17.54
C ASN A 100 1.53 -0.20 -19.00
N PHE A 101 0.39 0.38 -19.39
CA PHE A 101 -0.06 0.38 -20.78
C PHE A 101 0.75 1.36 -21.66
N LEU A 102 0.99 2.58 -21.16
CA LEU A 102 1.64 3.66 -21.91
C LEU A 102 3.16 3.65 -21.79
N LEU A 103 3.69 3.64 -20.56
CA LEU A 103 5.10 3.84 -20.27
C LEU A 103 5.94 2.61 -20.61
N VAL A 104 5.45 1.38 -20.34
CA VAL A 104 6.18 0.16 -20.74
C VAL A 104 6.29 0.08 -22.26
N SER A 105 5.20 0.39 -22.98
CA SER A 105 5.23 0.47 -24.44
C SER A 105 6.25 1.52 -24.94
N LEU A 106 6.25 2.73 -24.36
CA LEU A 106 7.19 3.79 -24.72
C LEU A 106 8.65 3.42 -24.42
N ILE A 107 8.92 2.89 -23.23
CA ILE A 107 10.26 2.50 -22.79
C ILE A 107 10.79 1.34 -23.64
N SER A 108 10.00 0.27 -23.81
CA SER A 108 10.45 -0.94 -24.49
C SER A 108 10.49 -0.81 -26.02
N ALA A 109 9.55 -0.08 -26.63
CA ALA A 109 9.49 0.05 -28.10
C ALA A 109 10.27 1.24 -28.65
N VAL A 110 10.52 2.29 -27.84
CA VAL A 110 11.18 3.52 -28.31
C VAL A 110 12.47 3.80 -27.53
N VAL A 111 12.40 4.02 -26.22
CA VAL A 111 13.56 4.52 -25.43
C VAL A 111 14.73 3.53 -25.43
N LEU A 112 14.46 2.24 -25.18
CA LEU A 112 15.50 1.22 -25.08
C LEU A 112 16.14 0.90 -26.45
N PRO A 113 15.39 0.69 -27.55
CA PRO A 113 15.98 0.58 -28.89
C PRO A 113 16.79 1.82 -29.28
N LEU A 114 16.25 3.02 -29.05
CA LEU A 114 16.93 4.29 -29.36
C LEU A 114 18.24 4.45 -28.58
N GLY A 115 18.23 4.16 -27.27
CA GLY A 115 19.43 4.16 -26.43
C GLY A 115 20.45 3.09 -26.85
N THR A 116 20.00 1.91 -27.27
CA THR A 116 20.87 0.83 -27.78
C THR A 116 21.53 1.23 -29.10
N VAL A 117 20.76 1.80 -30.04
CA VAL A 117 21.30 2.35 -31.31
C VAL A 117 22.27 3.48 -31.03
N ALA A 118 21.96 4.40 -30.11
CA ALA A 118 22.87 5.47 -29.71
C ALA A 118 24.19 4.93 -29.13
N MET A 119 24.11 3.89 -28.29
CA MET A 119 25.30 3.23 -27.72
C MET A 119 26.17 2.60 -28.80
N ILE A 120 25.59 1.85 -29.75
CA ILE A 120 26.33 1.24 -30.87
C ILE A 120 26.90 2.32 -31.80
N LEU A 121 26.13 3.37 -32.09
CA LEU A 121 26.54 4.46 -32.96
C LEU A 121 27.63 5.33 -32.34
N SER A 122 27.79 5.33 -31.00
CA SER A 122 28.85 6.08 -30.32
C SER A 122 30.26 5.67 -30.73
N PHE A 123 30.44 4.42 -31.17
CA PHE A 123 31.69 3.89 -31.70
C PHE A 123 32.01 4.32 -33.15
N VAL A 124 31.01 4.85 -33.88
CA VAL A 124 31.12 5.15 -35.32
C VAL A 124 30.95 6.64 -35.61
N TRP A 125 29.91 7.27 -35.05
CA TRP A 125 29.58 8.67 -35.30
C TRP A 125 29.03 9.36 -34.04
N LEU A 126 29.95 9.79 -33.18
CA LEU A 126 29.65 10.35 -31.86
C LEU A 126 28.65 11.54 -31.85
N PRO A 127 28.66 12.51 -32.79
CA PRO A 127 27.65 13.58 -32.85
C PRO A 127 26.21 13.07 -33.01
N LEU A 128 25.98 12.10 -33.92
CA LEU A 128 24.65 11.54 -34.12
C LEU A 128 24.24 10.64 -32.95
N ALA A 129 25.19 9.89 -32.38
CA ALA A 129 24.96 9.12 -31.15
C ALA A 129 24.51 10.01 -29.99
N LYS A 130 25.14 11.18 -29.79
CA LYS A 130 24.75 12.17 -28.77
C LYS A 130 23.32 12.69 -28.99
N LEU A 131 22.91 12.95 -30.23
CA LEU A 131 21.55 13.38 -30.56
C LEU A 131 20.52 12.30 -30.20
N LEU A 132 20.73 11.05 -30.61
CA LEU A 132 19.83 9.93 -30.30
C LEU A 132 19.77 9.65 -28.79
N ALA A 133 20.90 9.71 -28.10
CA ALA A 133 20.96 9.57 -26.64
C ALA A 133 20.22 10.71 -25.92
N TRP A 134 20.34 11.96 -26.39
CA TRP A 134 19.60 13.09 -25.83
C TRP A 134 18.08 12.90 -25.98
N ILE A 135 17.60 12.48 -27.15
CA ILE A 135 16.17 12.17 -27.36
C ILE A 135 15.71 11.06 -26.41
N ALA A 136 16.51 9.98 -26.26
CA ALA A 136 16.19 8.90 -25.31
C ALA A 136 16.11 9.40 -23.86
N ILE A 137 17.02 10.28 -23.45
CA ILE A 137 17.01 10.92 -22.11
C ILE A 137 15.75 11.77 -21.92
N GLN A 138 15.38 12.61 -22.89
CA GLN A 138 14.17 13.44 -22.80
C GLN A 138 12.90 12.60 -22.69
N LEU A 139 12.76 11.54 -23.51
CA LEU A 139 11.63 10.62 -23.42
C LEU A 139 11.59 9.90 -22.06
N ASN A 140 12.74 9.49 -21.53
CA ASN A 140 12.82 8.84 -20.22
C ASN A 140 12.46 9.82 -19.08
N GLN A 141 12.94 11.06 -19.13
CA GLN A 141 12.58 12.13 -18.19
C GLN A 141 11.06 12.40 -18.21
N LEU A 142 10.46 12.45 -19.40
CA LEU A 142 9.00 12.56 -19.54
C LEU A 142 8.26 11.39 -18.87
N THR A 143 8.80 10.16 -18.93
CA THR A 143 8.19 9.02 -18.20
C THR A 143 8.27 9.18 -16.69
N PHE A 144 9.38 9.65 -16.14
CA PHE A 144 9.51 9.91 -14.70
C PHE A 144 8.55 11.01 -14.23
N LEU A 145 8.52 12.15 -14.93
CA LEU A 145 7.58 13.25 -14.64
C LEU A 145 6.12 12.78 -14.72
N SER A 146 5.79 11.90 -15.67
CA SER A 146 4.45 11.30 -15.78
C SER A 146 4.12 10.42 -14.58
N VAL A 147 5.06 9.57 -14.12
CA VAL A 147 4.87 8.73 -12.92
C VAL A 147 4.75 9.57 -11.65
N GLU A 148 5.57 10.61 -11.51
CA GLU A 148 5.57 11.51 -10.36
C GLU A 148 4.26 12.31 -10.27
N TRP A 149 3.80 12.86 -11.40
CA TRP A 149 2.48 13.49 -11.50
C TRP A 149 1.34 12.50 -11.24
N MET A 150 1.42 11.27 -11.75
CA MET A 150 0.42 10.22 -11.46
C MET A 150 0.39 9.85 -9.97
N ASN A 151 1.54 9.84 -9.29
CA ASN A 151 1.62 9.56 -7.85
C ASN A 151 1.21 10.74 -6.96
N SER A 152 1.24 11.98 -7.47
CA SER A 152 0.78 13.16 -6.72
C SER A 152 -0.74 13.31 -6.70
N LEU A 153 -1.46 12.71 -7.66
CA LEU A 153 -2.92 12.72 -7.72
C LEU A 153 -3.55 11.95 -6.54
N PRO A 154 -4.25 12.62 -5.60
CA PRO A 154 -4.87 11.95 -4.47
C PRO A 154 -6.01 11.03 -4.91
N GLY A 155 -6.17 9.90 -4.20
CA GLY A 155 -7.26 8.94 -4.41
C GLY A 155 -7.00 7.82 -5.43
N PHE A 156 -5.90 7.87 -6.19
CA PHE A 156 -5.54 6.78 -7.12
C PHE A 156 -4.65 5.69 -6.51
N VAL A 157 -4.00 5.96 -5.38
CA VAL A 157 -3.31 4.96 -4.57
C VAL A 157 -4.29 4.47 -3.50
N MET A 158 -4.76 3.24 -3.65
CA MET A 158 -5.58 2.58 -2.64
C MET A 158 -4.68 1.94 -1.60
N ILE A 159 -4.94 2.17 -0.31
CA ILE A 159 -4.32 1.42 0.79
C ILE A 159 -5.12 0.13 0.98
N TRP A 160 -4.47 -0.97 1.36
CA TRP A 160 -5.12 -2.27 1.58
C TRP A 160 -4.60 -2.91 2.87
N PRO A 161 -5.46 -3.34 3.80
CA PRO A 161 -5.04 -4.15 4.95
C PRO A 161 -4.35 -5.44 4.47
N THR A 162 -3.45 -6.00 5.28
CA THR A 162 -2.73 -7.23 4.87
C THR A 162 -3.72 -8.39 4.73
N PRO A 163 -3.88 -8.98 3.51
CA PRO A 163 -4.80 -10.09 3.30
C PRO A 163 -4.30 -11.37 3.98
N SER A 164 -5.24 -12.24 4.37
CA SER A 164 -4.89 -13.58 4.83
C SER A 164 -4.50 -14.48 3.66
N LEU A 165 -3.64 -15.48 3.90
CA LEU A 165 -3.25 -16.47 2.89
C LEU A 165 -4.46 -17.23 2.32
N LEU A 166 -5.48 -17.46 3.15
CA LEU A 166 -6.75 -18.06 2.72
C LEU A 166 -7.48 -17.16 1.71
N TRP A 167 -7.56 -15.85 1.97
CA TRP A 167 -8.17 -14.91 1.02
C TRP A 167 -7.42 -14.88 -0.32
N ILE A 168 -6.08 -14.88 -0.29
CA ILE A 168 -5.24 -14.93 -1.50
C ILE A 168 -5.51 -16.22 -2.31
N ALA A 169 -5.59 -17.37 -1.64
CA ALA A 169 -5.91 -18.64 -2.31
C ALA A 169 -7.32 -18.62 -2.93
N THR A 170 -8.32 -18.14 -2.17
CA THR A 170 -9.70 -18.01 -2.65
C THR A 170 -9.80 -17.05 -3.84
N TYR A 171 -9.07 -15.93 -3.81
CA TYR A 171 -9.01 -14.97 -4.93
C TYR A 171 -8.56 -15.64 -6.23
N TYR A 172 -7.45 -16.39 -6.22
CA TYR A 172 -6.95 -17.04 -7.44
C TYR A 172 -7.90 -18.15 -7.94
N VAL A 173 -8.48 -18.94 -7.04
CA VAL A 173 -9.45 -19.99 -7.40
C VAL A 173 -10.71 -19.38 -8.05
N ILE A 174 -11.31 -18.36 -7.43
CA ILE A 174 -12.50 -17.70 -7.98
C ILE A 174 -12.17 -17.02 -9.32
N LEU A 175 -11.03 -16.31 -9.41
CA LEU A 175 -10.58 -15.66 -10.63
C LEU A 175 -10.43 -16.66 -11.79
N TYR A 176 -9.75 -17.79 -11.55
CA TYR A 176 -9.56 -18.83 -12.56
C TYR A 176 -10.90 -19.43 -13.02
N VAL A 177 -11.76 -19.85 -12.08
CA VAL A 177 -13.05 -20.47 -12.42
C VAL A 177 -13.98 -19.49 -13.14
N LEU A 178 -14.01 -18.22 -12.72
CA LEU A 178 -14.78 -17.17 -13.37
C LEU A 178 -14.31 -16.96 -14.82
N LEU A 179 -13.00 -16.79 -15.05
CA LEU A 179 -12.43 -16.63 -16.39
C LEU A 179 -12.61 -17.87 -17.26
N TYR A 180 -12.53 -19.07 -16.68
CA TYR A 180 -12.76 -20.33 -17.39
C TYR A 180 -14.23 -20.50 -17.84
N LEU A 181 -15.20 -20.14 -16.98
CA LEU A 181 -16.62 -20.14 -17.36
C LEU A 181 -16.93 -19.08 -18.44
N LEU A 182 -16.30 -17.91 -18.36
CA LEU A 182 -16.39 -16.87 -19.40
C LEU A 182 -15.73 -17.31 -20.72
N TYR A 183 -14.64 -18.07 -20.66
CA TYR A 183 -14.00 -18.66 -21.84
C TYR A 183 -14.93 -19.68 -22.54
N GLN A 184 -15.57 -20.57 -21.77
CA GLN A 184 -16.57 -21.54 -22.29
C GLN A 184 -17.80 -20.85 -22.90
N ARG A 185 -18.16 -19.63 -22.46
CA ARG A 185 -19.26 -18.84 -23.07
C ARG A 185 -18.98 -18.47 -24.54
N SER A 186 -17.72 -18.37 -24.91
CA SER A 186 -17.27 -17.78 -26.18
C SER A 186 -16.80 -18.80 -27.23
N GLY A 187 -17.00 -20.09 -26.99
CA GLY A 187 -16.71 -21.12 -27.97
C GLY A 187 -17.46 -22.41 -27.69
N GLY A 188 -18.04 -22.98 -28.74
CA GLY A 188 -18.31 -24.41 -28.78
C GLY A 188 -17.01 -25.22 -28.63
N GLU A 189 -17.18 -26.53 -28.52
CA GLU A 189 -16.18 -27.54 -28.16
C GLU A 189 -14.74 -27.28 -28.61
N ILE A 190 -13.81 -27.55 -27.70
CA ILE A 190 -12.38 -27.70 -28.02
C ILE A 190 -12.29 -28.79 -29.09
N PRO A 191 -11.70 -28.52 -30.27
CA PRO A 191 -11.49 -29.57 -31.27
C PRO A 191 -10.65 -30.69 -30.65
N GLN A 192 -11.18 -31.91 -30.61
CA GLN A 192 -10.44 -33.09 -30.09
C GLN A 192 -9.20 -33.44 -30.92
N ASN A 193 -9.00 -32.80 -32.07
CA ASN A 193 -7.80 -32.93 -32.88
C ASN A 193 -6.67 -32.03 -32.37
N ILE A 194 -6.20 -32.29 -31.14
CA ILE A 194 -4.76 -32.24 -30.89
C ILE A 194 -4.21 -33.58 -31.36
N HIS A 195 -4.11 -33.74 -32.68
CA HIS A 195 -3.11 -34.66 -33.20
C HIS A 195 -1.77 -34.10 -32.76
N VAL A 196 -1.07 -34.88 -31.93
CA VAL A 196 0.37 -34.72 -31.72
C VAL A 196 1.00 -34.64 -33.10
N ALA A 197 1.87 -33.66 -33.33
CA ALA A 197 2.59 -33.50 -34.59
C ALA A 197 3.70 -34.56 -34.71
N GLU A 198 3.31 -35.83 -34.80
CA GLU A 198 4.09 -36.87 -35.45
C GLU A 198 3.77 -36.79 -36.96
N GLU A 199 4.56 -36.02 -37.70
CA GLU A 199 4.96 -36.27 -39.10
C GLU A 199 5.72 -35.06 -39.65
N ASP A 200 7.03 -35.02 -39.42
CA ASP A 200 7.97 -34.16 -40.15
C ASP A 200 9.13 -35.02 -40.74
N THR A 201 8.78 -36.25 -41.12
CA THR A 201 9.67 -37.23 -41.78
C THR A 201 8.95 -37.96 -42.92
N ALA A 202 8.30 -37.21 -43.81
CA ALA A 202 7.99 -37.72 -45.14
C ALA A 202 9.29 -37.71 -45.99
N PRO A 203 9.72 -38.84 -46.59
CA PRO A 203 10.86 -38.83 -47.49
C PRO A 203 10.55 -37.97 -48.73
N LEU A 204 11.51 -37.14 -49.15
CA LEU A 204 11.39 -36.37 -50.39
C LEU A 204 11.20 -37.30 -51.60
N ASP A 205 10.09 -37.15 -52.30
CA ASP A 205 9.82 -37.83 -53.56
C ASP A 205 10.82 -37.37 -54.64
N MET A 206 11.84 -38.19 -54.86
CA MET A 206 12.89 -38.00 -55.87
C MET A 206 12.49 -38.63 -57.22
N SER A 207 11.28 -38.35 -57.72
CA SER A 207 10.78 -38.85 -59.02
C SER A 207 10.83 -37.83 -60.18
N SER A 208 11.73 -36.83 -60.15
CA SER A 208 11.89 -35.90 -61.28
C SER A 208 13.31 -35.40 -61.59
N ARG A 209 14.32 -36.30 -61.59
CA ARG A 209 15.63 -35.99 -62.25
C ARG A 209 16.18 -37.12 -63.10
N GLY A 210 16.18 -36.86 -64.42
CA GLY A 210 17.29 -37.11 -65.34
C GLY A 210 17.93 -38.50 -65.35
N ALA A 211 17.55 -39.30 -66.35
CA ALA A 211 18.33 -40.48 -66.72
C ALA A 211 19.73 -40.10 -67.23
N THR A 212 20.79 -40.57 -66.54
CA THR A 212 22.08 -40.88 -67.19
C THR A 212 22.95 -41.83 -66.35
N GLN A 213 23.46 -42.85 -67.03
CA GLN A 213 24.67 -43.64 -66.72
C GLN A 213 24.69 -44.66 -65.55
N ARG A 214 24.66 -45.94 -65.98
CA ARG A 214 25.63 -47.01 -65.68
C ARG A 214 25.92 -47.41 -64.22
N GLY A 215 25.58 -48.68 -63.95
CA GLY A 215 26.56 -49.62 -63.40
C GLY A 215 26.11 -50.40 -62.16
N SER A 216 26.03 -51.74 -62.32
CA SER A 216 26.60 -52.77 -61.42
C SER A 216 26.58 -52.54 -59.88
N THR A 217 26.14 -53.45 -59.01
CA THR A 217 25.79 -54.89 -59.14
C THR A 217 25.31 -55.40 -57.75
N LEU A 218 24.85 -56.66 -57.68
CA LEU A 218 24.78 -57.49 -56.45
C LEU A 218 23.77 -57.02 -55.38
N ALA A 219 22.53 -57.52 -55.39
CA ALA A 219 22.13 -58.84 -54.89
C ALA A 219 22.36 -59.03 -53.37
N LEU A 220 21.27 -59.29 -52.63
CA LEU A 220 20.94 -60.65 -52.16
C LEU A 220 19.62 -60.69 -51.38
N GLY A 221 18.83 -61.74 -51.60
CA GLY A 221 18.45 -62.56 -50.45
C GLY A 221 17.01 -62.54 -49.93
N PHE A 222 16.11 -63.19 -50.68
CA PHE A 222 15.18 -64.22 -50.16
C PHE A 222 14.12 -63.93 -49.08
N ASN A 223 12.86 -64.18 -49.49
CA ASN A 223 11.83 -64.98 -48.83
C ASN A 223 11.55 -64.81 -47.32
N SER A 224 10.27 -64.57 -47.02
CA SER A 224 9.34 -65.71 -46.93
C SER A 224 7.87 -65.30 -46.99
N SER A 225 7.06 -66.20 -47.53
CA SER A 225 5.60 -66.10 -47.61
C SER A 225 4.93 -66.59 -46.33
N ARG A 226 3.74 -66.06 -46.03
CA ARG A 226 2.65 -66.91 -45.53
C ARG A 226 1.26 -66.33 -45.79
N SER A 227 0.33 -67.26 -45.95
CA SER A 227 -1.04 -67.13 -46.44
C SER A 227 -2.08 -67.10 -45.32
N ALA A 228 -3.21 -66.42 -45.57
CA ALA A 228 -4.60 -66.82 -45.23
C ALA A 228 -5.52 -65.70 -45.74
N ASP A 229 -6.25 -65.90 -46.83
CA ASP A 229 -7.63 -66.44 -46.85
C ASP A 229 -8.68 -65.48 -46.24
N THR A 230 -9.49 -64.85 -47.11
CA THR A 230 -10.92 -65.20 -47.26
C THR A 230 -11.57 -64.46 -48.44
N GLN A 231 -12.55 -65.11 -49.07
CA GLN A 231 -13.28 -64.61 -50.24
C GLN A 231 -14.50 -63.76 -49.85
N SER A 232 -14.85 -62.77 -50.67
CA SER A 232 -16.25 -62.55 -51.08
C SER A 232 -16.31 -61.86 -52.44
N LEU A 233 -17.26 -62.28 -53.30
CA LEU A 233 -17.39 -61.85 -54.69
C LEU A 233 -18.54 -60.83 -54.88
N TYR A 234 -18.56 -60.24 -56.10
CA TYR A 234 -19.64 -59.46 -56.72
C TYR A 234 -19.83 -58.03 -56.17
N THR A 235 -20.18 -57.02 -56.98
CA THR A 235 -20.75 -57.05 -58.34
C THR A 235 -20.26 -55.88 -59.20
N ALA A 236 -20.13 -56.09 -60.52
CA ALA A 236 -19.85 -55.01 -61.46
C ALA A 236 -21.13 -54.26 -61.88
N LYS A 237 -20.98 -52.98 -62.25
CA LYS A 237 -21.84 -52.32 -63.24
C LYS A 237 -21.09 -51.19 -63.95
N ALA A 238 -20.90 -51.34 -65.25
CA ALA A 238 -20.43 -50.29 -66.15
C ALA A 238 -21.63 -49.74 -66.93
N ASN A 239 -21.59 -48.46 -67.34
CA ASN A 239 -21.38 -48.04 -68.74
C ASN A 239 -21.81 -46.58 -68.98
N ASP A 240 -21.07 -45.92 -69.89
CA ASP A 240 -21.51 -44.89 -70.84
C ASP A 240 -22.04 -43.53 -70.28
N ARG A 241 -21.83 -42.38 -70.96
CA ARG A 241 -21.47 -42.15 -72.37
C ARG A 241 -20.74 -40.81 -72.60
N LEU A 242 -20.11 -40.66 -73.76
CA LEU A 242 -19.35 -39.48 -74.22
C LEU A 242 -20.23 -38.27 -74.59
N GLN A 243 -19.66 -37.05 -74.52
CA GLN A 243 -19.35 -36.11 -75.64
C GLN A 243 -19.03 -34.69 -75.09
N LEU A 244 -17.84 -34.09 -75.31
CA LEU A 244 -17.33 -33.36 -76.50
C LEU A 244 -17.91 -31.93 -76.68
N SER A 245 -17.09 -30.87 -76.48
CA SER A 245 -16.92 -29.69 -77.39
C SER A 245 -16.38 -28.40 -76.70
N ALA A 246 -15.06 -28.16 -76.86
CA ALA A 246 -14.34 -26.89 -77.11
C ALA A 246 -14.89 -25.49 -76.68
N ARG A 247 -14.03 -24.70 -76.02
CA ARG A 247 -13.26 -23.56 -76.64
C ARG A 247 -12.42 -22.76 -75.61
N ASP A 248 -11.13 -22.56 -75.89
CA ASP A 248 -10.31 -21.46 -75.31
C ASP A 248 -10.64 -20.11 -75.99
N PRO A 249 -10.29 -18.95 -75.39
CA PRO A 249 -8.99 -18.35 -75.73
C PRO A 249 -8.22 -17.67 -74.57
N LEU A 250 -6.89 -17.86 -74.61
CA LEU A 250 -5.86 -16.99 -73.99
C LEU A 250 -5.69 -15.67 -74.79
N PRO A 251 -4.83 -14.68 -74.41
CA PRO A 251 -4.14 -14.41 -73.14
C PRO A 251 -4.28 -12.95 -72.63
N THR A 252 -3.88 -12.64 -71.38
CA THR A 252 -3.10 -11.41 -71.10
C THR A 252 -2.09 -11.61 -69.96
N ARG A 253 -0.88 -11.13 -70.19
CA ARG A 253 0.25 -11.15 -69.23
C ARG A 253 0.40 -9.74 -68.65
N ARG A 254 0.31 -9.58 -67.33
CA ARG A 254 0.77 -8.36 -66.62
C ARG A 254 1.68 -8.73 -65.47
N ALA A 255 2.89 -8.18 -65.49
CA ALA A 255 3.82 -8.20 -64.38
C ALA A 255 3.74 -6.86 -63.64
N THR A 256 3.75 -6.88 -62.30
CA THR A 256 4.09 -5.72 -61.48
C THR A 256 4.69 -6.16 -60.14
N SER A 257 5.90 -5.67 -59.88
CA SER A 257 6.48 -5.31 -58.58
C SER A 257 6.46 -6.33 -57.43
N ASP A 258 7.66 -6.86 -57.14
CA ASP A 258 8.13 -7.00 -55.76
C ASP A 258 7.94 -5.70 -54.98
N HIS A 259 7.29 -5.79 -53.81
CA HIS A 259 7.44 -4.80 -52.75
C HIS A 259 7.65 -5.51 -51.41
N GLY A 260 8.93 -5.65 -51.04
CA GLY A 260 9.31 -6.10 -49.70
C GLY A 260 8.88 -5.08 -48.65
N SER A 261 7.80 -5.38 -47.93
CA SER A 261 7.32 -4.58 -46.80
C SER A 261 8.25 -4.72 -45.60
N LEU A 262 9.18 -3.77 -45.46
CA LEU A 262 10.00 -3.56 -44.25
C LEU A 262 9.13 -3.07 -43.08
N SER A 263 8.39 -3.99 -42.45
CA SER A 263 7.46 -3.66 -41.36
C SER A 263 7.41 -4.72 -40.25
N THR A 264 8.55 -5.30 -39.88
CA THR A 264 8.67 -6.31 -38.79
C THR A 264 9.95 -6.16 -37.94
N LEU A 265 10.29 -4.93 -37.55
CA LEU A 265 11.30 -4.65 -36.51
C LEU A 265 10.60 -3.98 -35.31
N GLY A 266 10.26 -4.79 -34.29
CA GLY A 266 9.59 -4.28 -33.08
C GLY A 266 8.81 -5.30 -32.24
N ALA A 267 8.58 -6.53 -32.74
CA ALA A 267 7.79 -7.56 -32.04
C ALA A 267 8.49 -8.94 -32.03
N SER A 268 9.82 -8.96 -31.89
CA SER A 268 10.64 -10.16 -32.08
C SER A 268 11.70 -10.37 -30.98
N ILE A 269 11.28 -10.33 -29.71
CA ILE A 269 12.04 -10.97 -28.61
C ILE A 269 11.20 -12.12 -28.03
N ALA A 270 11.38 -13.28 -28.69
CA ALA A 270 11.06 -14.65 -28.28
C ALA A 270 9.58 -15.12 -28.31
N TRP A 271 9.45 -16.47 -28.22
CA TRP A 271 8.26 -17.33 -28.36
C TRP A 271 7.65 -17.52 -29.77
N PRO A 272 8.38 -18.18 -30.70
CA PRO A 272 7.85 -18.57 -32.03
C PRO A 272 6.72 -19.61 -31.97
N GLU A 273 6.68 -20.46 -30.95
CA GLU A 273 5.73 -21.59 -30.82
C GLU A 273 4.25 -21.15 -30.67
N TYR A 274 4.01 -19.87 -30.37
CA TYR A 274 2.66 -19.28 -30.28
C TYR A 274 2.25 -18.46 -31.51
N ALA A 275 3.10 -18.35 -32.55
CA ALA A 275 2.72 -17.65 -33.79
C ALA A 275 1.53 -18.32 -34.52
N SER A 276 1.36 -19.63 -34.32
CA SER A 276 0.21 -20.41 -34.78
C SER A 276 -1.12 -20.04 -34.09
N ALA A 277 -1.10 -19.37 -32.93
CA ALA A 277 -2.31 -18.92 -32.23
C ALA A 277 -2.95 -17.66 -32.84
N PHE A 278 -2.30 -17.02 -33.83
CA PHE A 278 -2.76 -15.75 -34.42
C PHE A 278 -3.36 -15.84 -35.83
N THR A 279 -3.47 -17.06 -36.40
CA THR A 279 -4.09 -17.31 -37.71
C THR A 279 -5.62 -17.43 -37.61
N SER A 280 -6.29 -16.29 -37.71
CA SER A 280 -7.75 -16.21 -37.81
C SER A 280 -8.27 -16.72 -39.17
N ARG A 281 -8.40 -18.04 -39.35
CA ARG A 281 -9.33 -18.65 -40.32
C ARG A 281 -10.53 -19.21 -39.57
N GLY A 282 -11.67 -18.51 -39.66
CA GLY A 282 -12.90 -18.89 -38.94
C GLY A 282 -13.86 -17.75 -38.59
N ALA A 283 -13.63 -16.51 -39.06
CA ALA A 283 -14.51 -15.37 -38.81
C ALA A 283 -15.76 -15.37 -39.73
N ALA A 284 -16.57 -16.43 -39.66
CA ALA A 284 -17.86 -16.51 -40.38
C ALA A 284 -18.88 -17.53 -39.81
N PHE A 285 -18.50 -18.41 -38.87
CA PHE A 285 -19.30 -19.60 -38.54
C PHE A 285 -19.27 -19.97 -37.06
N TYR A 286 -19.94 -19.19 -36.21
CA TYR A 286 -20.20 -19.58 -34.81
C TYR A 286 -21.66 -19.31 -34.43
N SER A 287 -22.41 -20.40 -34.25
CA SER A 287 -23.74 -20.41 -33.65
C SER A 287 -23.67 -20.05 -32.16
N GLU A 288 -24.73 -19.45 -31.62
CA GLU A 288 -24.83 -19.16 -30.19
C GLU A 288 -24.89 -20.46 -29.36
N VAL A 289 -23.75 -20.98 -28.91
CA VAL A 289 -23.72 -21.97 -27.82
C VAL A 289 -24.09 -21.25 -26.52
N ARG A 290 -25.40 -21.09 -26.31
CA ARG A 290 -25.96 -20.47 -25.10
C ARG A 290 -25.57 -21.31 -23.89
N MET A 291 -24.72 -20.75 -23.01
CA MET A 291 -24.46 -21.30 -21.67
C MET A 291 -25.78 -21.74 -21.03
N SER A 292 -25.80 -22.94 -20.46
CA SER A 292 -26.93 -23.41 -19.66
C SER A 292 -27.25 -22.44 -18.53
N GLN A 293 -28.52 -22.35 -18.14
CA GLN A 293 -28.99 -21.40 -17.13
C GLN A 293 -28.20 -21.54 -15.82
N ALA A 294 -27.89 -22.78 -15.41
CA ALA A 294 -27.04 -23.07 -14.25
C ALA A 294 -25.62 -22.47 -14.37
N LYS A 295 -24.93 -22.60 -15.51
CA LYS A 295 -23.59 -21.99 -15.70
C LYS A 295 -23.65 -20.46 -15.68
N ARG A 296 -24.75 -19.84 -16.15
CA ARG A 296 -24.94 -18.38 -16.07
C ARG A 296 -25.12 -17.91 -14.63
N TRP A 297 -25.97 -18.60 -13.86
CA TRP A 297 -26.15 -18.32 -12.43
C TRP A 297 -24.83 -18.50 -11.67
N LEU A 298 -24.09 -19.59 -11.89
CA LEU A 298 -22.79 -19.81 -11.27
C LEU A 298 -21.78 -18.70 -11.60
N CYS A 299 -21.71 -18.26 -12.87
CA CYS A 299 -20.86 -17.15 -13.28
C CYS A 299 -21.26 -15.82 -12.59
N GLY A 300 -22.57 -15.56 -12.45
CA GLY A 300 -23.07 -14.40 -11.72
C GLY A 300 -22.75 -14.43 -10.23
N VAL A 301 -22.98 -15.57 -9.58
CA VAL A 301 -22.63 -15.80 -8.17
C VAL A 301 -21.13 -15.63 -7.95
N LEU A 302 -20.27 -16.23 -8.77
CA LEU A 302 -18.82 -16.09 -8.66
C LEU A 302 -18.35 -14.64 -8.88
N ALA A 303 -18.95 -13.91 -9.82
CA ALA A 303 -18.62 -12.50 -10.02
C ALA A 303 -19.02 -11.63 -8.80
N VAL A 304 -20.21 -11.86 -8.23
CA VAL A 304 -20.64 -11.19 -7.00
C VAL A 304 -19.76 -11.57 -5.82
N SER A 305 -19.42 -12.86 -5.66
CA SER A 305 -18.50 -13.34 -4.61
C SER A 305 -17.09 -12.77 -4.76
N PHE A 306 -16.59 -12.59 -5.98
CA PHE A 306 -15.30 -11.96 -6.25
C PHE A 306 -15.29 -10.48 -5.83
N VAL A 307 -16.32 -9.72 -6.21
CA VAL A 307 -16.47 -8.31 -5.82
C VAL A 307 -16.69 -8.18 -4.31
N ALA A 308 -17.51 -9.03 -3.70
CA ALA A 308 -17.71 -9.06 -2.25
C ALA A 308 -16.42 -9.44 -1.50
N GLY A 309 -15.62 -10.36 -2.03
CA GLY A 309 -14.32 -10.73 -1.50
C GLY A 309 -13.30 -9.58 -1.57
N LEU A 310 -13.28 -8.83 -2.68
CA LEU A 310 -12.47 -7.60 -2.82
C LEU A 310 -12.93 -6.51 -1.84
N TRP A 311 -14.24 -6.27 -1.75
CA TRP A 311 -14.81 -5.33 -0.77
C TRP A 311 -14.41 -5.70 0.65
N TRP A 312 -14.60 -6.97 1.05
CA TRP A 312 -14.23 -7.47 2.37
C TRP A 312 -12.74 -7.27 2.69
N ALA A 313 -11.84 -7.56 1.76
CA ALA A 313 -10.40 -7.34 1.95
C ALA A 313 -9.97 -5.87 1.92
N TYR A 314 -10.81 -4.96 1.41
CA TYR A 314 -10.57 -3.53 1.44
C TYR A 314 -10.95 -2.90 2.79
N GLN A 315 -11.92 -3.48 3.52
CA GLN A 315 -12.38 -2.92 4.79
C GLN A 315 -11.28 -2.95 5.86
N THR A 316 -11.12 -1.82 6.56
CA THR A 316 -10.29 -1.70 7.76
C THR A 316 -10.80 -2.65 8.86
N PRO A 317 -10.00 -3.63 9.33
CA PRO A 317 -10.44 -4.55 10.37
C PRO A 317 -10.60 -3.81 11.70
N ARG A 318 -11.84 -3.74 12.21
CA ARG A 318 -12.16 -3.14 13.51
C ARG A 318 -13.32 -3.86 14.20
N PRO A 319 -13.32 -4.00 15.54
CA PRO A 319 -14.52 -4.41 16.26
C PRO A 319 -15.57 -3.30 16.15
N ALA A 320 -16.85 -3.66 15.99
CA ALA A 320 -17.93 -2.68 15.90
C ALA A 320 -18.27 -2.12 17.29
N GLY A 321 -18.33 -0.78 17.41
CA GLY A 321 -18.59 -0.11 18.70
C GLY A 321 -17.47 -0.36 19.72
N THR A 322 -16.21 -0.19 19.30
CA THR A 322 -15.04 -0.33 20.20
C THR A 322 -13.98 0.67 19.75
N GLY A 323 -13.64 1.60 20.64
CA GLY A 323 -12.50 2.47 20.47
C GLY A 323 -11.20 1.72 20.74
N VAL A 324 -10.10 2.10 20.11
CA VAL A 324 -8.78 1.49 20.35
C VAL A 324 -7.71 2.56 20.33
N VAL A 325 -7.03 2.74 21.47
CA VAL A 325 -5.84 3.61 21.60
C VAL A 325 -4.60 2.72 21.55
N GLN A 326 -3.70 2.97 20.60
CA GLN A 326 -2.54 2.11 20.33
C GLN A 326 -1.25 2.93 20.43
N PHE A 327 -0.52 2.74 21.52
CA PHE A 327 0.77 3.37 21.77
C PHE A 327 1.85 2.55 21.07
N LEU A 328 2.41 3.12 20.01
CA LEU A 328 3.21 2.39 19.02
C LEU A 328 4.65 2.17 19.54
N ASP A 329 5.14 0.94 19.37
CA ASP A 329 6.56 0.60 19.57
C ASP A 329 7.40 1.10 18.39
N ILE A 330 7.83 2.34 18.50
CA ILE A 330 8.63 3.09 17.51
C ILE A 330 10.10 3.27 17.91
N GLY A 331 10.50 2.79 19.09
CA GLY A 331 11.80 3.10 19.69
C GLY A 331 11.72 4.36 20.56
N GLN A 332 12.49 5.39 20.24
CA GLN A 332 12.46 6.67 20.95
C GLN A 332 11.31 7.56 20.44
N GLY A 333 10.67 8.29 21.35
CA GLY A 333 9.60 9.22 21.03
C GLY A 333 8.19 8.72 21.31
N ASP A 334 7.20 9.55 20.94
CA ASP A 334 5.78 9.25 21.03
C ASP A 334 5.18 9.02 19.63
N SER A 335 4.34 7.98 19.52
CA SER A 335 3.34 7.90 18.45
C SER A 335 2.17 7.05 18.91
N THR A 336 0.96 7.61 18.84
CA THR A 336 -0.27 6.95 19.29
C THR A 336 -1.33 6.99 18.21
N LEU A 337 -1.86 5.83 17.84
CA LEU A 337 -3.00 5.73 16.93
C LEU A 337 -4.28 5.53 17.74
N ILE A 338 -5.12 6.57 17.77
CA ILE A 338 -6.49 6.50 18.28
C ILE A 338 -7.41 6.09 17.13
N THR A 339 -8.19 5.04 17.32
CA THR A 339 -9.28 4.62 16.43
C THR A 339 -10.58 4.69 17.20
N THR A 340 -11.56 5.44 16.70
CA THR A 340 -12.81 5.70 17.43
C THR A 340 -13.84 4.57 17.21
N PRO A 341 -14.91 4.46 18.03
CA PRO A 341 -15.97 3.46 17.85
C PRO A 341 -16.65 3.51 16.48
N GLU A 342 -16.85 4.71 15.90
CA GLU A 342 -17.38 4.85 14.54
C GLU A 342 -16.32 4.64 13.44
N GLY A 343 -15.04 4.48 13.80
CA GLY A 343 -13.94 4.15 12.88
C GLY A 343 -13.26 5.36 12.25
N LYS A 344 -13.17 6.48 12.98
CA LYS A 344 -12.26 7.57 12.63
C LYS A 344 -10.85 7.22 13.11
N HIS A 345 -9.83 7.76 12.44
CA HIS A 345 -8.44 7.52 12.81
C HIS A 345 -7.70 8.83 13.08
N ILE A 346 -7.11 8.94 14.27
CA ILE A 346 -6.33 10.08 14.70
C ILE A 346 -4.94 9.57 15.07
N LEU A 347 -3.89 10.16 14.47
CA LEU A 347 -2.51 9.90 14.85
C LEU A 347 -2.02 11.04 15.73
N VAL A 348 -1.56 10.75 16.94
CA VAL A 348 -0.97 11.71 17.88
C VAL A 348 0.52 11.43 17.93
N ASP A 349 1.31 12.35 17.39
CA ASP A 349 2.75 12.23 17.15
C ASP A 349 3.15 11.04 16.23
N GLY A 350 4.31 11.17 15.58
CA GLY A 350 4.83 10.23 14.58
C GLY A 350 6.15 9.58 14.96
N GLY A 351 6.67 9.84 16.15
CA GLY A 351 8.01 9.42 16.56
C GLY A 351 9.12 10.13 15.83
N GLY A 352 10.35 9.64 16.00
CA GLY A 352 11.44 9.94 15.07
C GLY A 352 12.80 9.45 15.52
N THR A 353 13.75 9.50 14.59
CA THR A 353 15.12 9.07 14.85
C THR A 353 15.95 10.25 15.34
N VAL A 354 16.29 10.26 16.62
CA VAL A 354 17.25 11.23 17.17
C VAL A 354 18.65 10.90 16.66
N ASN A 355 19.19 11.77 15.80
CA ASN A 355 20.56 11.67 15.31
C ASN A 355 21.47 12.62 16.11
N PHE A 356 22.28 12.08 17.03
CA PHE A 356 23.29 12.84 17.81
C PHE A 356 24.54 13.23 16.99
N GLY A 357 24.35 13.62 15.73
CA GLY A 357 25.43 13.96 14.80
C GLY A 357 25.34 15.43 14.37
N GLY A 358 26.24 16.27 14.90
CA GLY A 358 26.45 17.62 14.37
C GLY A 358 26.98 17.61 12.94
N SER A 359 26.88 18.74 12.23
CA SER A 359 27.24 18.90 10.81
C SER A 359 28.68 18.48 10.47
N GLU A 360 29.62 18.58 11.43
CA GLU A 360 31.01 18.11 11.30
C GLU A 360 31.15 16.60 11.06
N HIS A 361 30.11 15.81 11.34
CA HIS A 361 30.12 14.35 11.27
C HIS A 361 29.28 13.78 10.12
N SER A 362 29.05 14.55 9.06
CA SER A 362 28.27 14.16 7.87
C SER A 362 28.67 12.81 7.25
N TRP A 363 29.94 12.41 7.36
CA TRP A 363 30.44 11.10 6.90
C TRP A 363 29.92 9.89 7.70
N LYS A 364 29.42 10.09 8.93
CA LYS A 364 28.75 9.06 9.73
C LYS A 364 27.27 8.90 9.37
N THR A 365 26.68 9.86 8.64
CA THR A 365 25.29 9.80 8.20
C THR A 365 25.13 8.72 7.13
N ARG A 366 24.21 7.77 7.36
CA ARG A 366 23.91 6.72 6.38
C ARG A 366 23.28 7.35 5.13
N ARG A 367 23.58 6.78 3.94
CA ARG A 367 22.97 7.19 2.66
C ARG A 367 21.45 6.99 2.61
N ASP A 368 20.93 6.05 3.38
CA ASP A 368 19.50 5.89 3.71
C ASP A 368 19.42 5.90 5.26
N PRO A 369 19.14 7.06 5.88
CA PRO A 369 18.92 7.11 7.32
C PRO A 369 17.65 6.32 7.68
N TYR A 370 17.66 5.69 8.85
CA TYR A 370 16.47 5.02 9.34
C TYR A 370 15.48 6.08 9.83
N GLU A 371 14.36 6.26 9.13
CA GLU A 371 13.30 7.19 9.52
C GLU A 371 12.07 6.40 10.04
N VAL A 372 11.74 6.61 11.32
CA VAL A 372 10.63 5.93 12.02
C VAL A 372 9.31 6.03 11.25
N GLY A 373 9.00 7.21 10.71
CA GLY A 373 7.81 7.44 9.90
C GLY A 373 7.71 6.49 8.69
N ALA A 374 8.75 6.49 7.85
CA ALA A 374 8.77 5.73 6.60
C ALA A 374 8.99 4.21 6.80
N LYS A 375 9.70 3.80 7.85
CA LYS A 375 10.09 2.40 8.07
C LYS A 375 9.22 1.67 9.12
N VAL A 376 8.47 2.38 9.97
CA VAL A 376 7.60 1.81 11.02
C VAL A 376 6.16 2.31 10.90
N VAL A 377 5.91 3.61 11.09
CA VAL A 377 4.55 4.15 11.28
C VAL A 377 3.71 4.00 10.01
N VAL A 378 4.19 4.46 8.86
CA VAL A 378 3.46 4.35 7.58
C VAL A 378 3.20 2.88 7.18
N PRO A 379 4.18 1.96 7.21
CA PRO A 379 3.93 0.53 6.99
C PRO A 379 2.89 -0.06 7.95
N LEU A 380 2.91 0.32 9.24
CA LEU A 380 1.96 -0.18 10.23
C LEU A 380 0.53 0.32 10.00
N LEU A 381 0.36 1.60 9.67
CA LEU A 381 -0.92 2.20 9.31
C LEU A 381 -1.49 1.55 8.03
N LYS A 382 -0.66 1.39 6.99
CA LYS A 382 -1.07 0.70 5.76
C LYS A 382 -1.45 -0.77 6.02
N LYS A 383 -0.67 -1.49 6.84
CA LYS A 383 -0.95 -2.87 7.26
C LYS A 383 -2.29 -3.03 7.98
N ARG A 384 -2.67 -2.05 8.79
CA ARG A 384 -3.98 -1.98 9.47
C ARG A 384 -5.13 -1.60 8.54
N GLY A 385 -4.87 -1.23 7.29
CA GLY A 385 -5.90 -0.76 6.36
C GLY A 385 -6.39 0.66 6.68
N ILE A 386 -5.52 1.51 7.23
CA ILE A 386 -5.84 2.92 7.50
C ILE A 386 -5.77 3.68 6.18
N HIS A 387 -6.92 3.85 5.52
CA HIS A 387 -7.04 4.50 4.21
C HIS A 387 -6.78 6.02 4.25
N GLN A 388 -7.04 6.63 5.39
CA GLN A 388 -6.96 8.07 5.64
C GLN A 388 -6.92 8.32 7.15
N LEU A 389 -6.28 9.42 7.57
CA LEU A 389 -6.38 9.96 8.92
C LEU A 389 -7.37 11.14 8.95
N ASP A 390 -8.29 11.13 9.91
CA ASP A 390 -9.26 12.22 10.14
C ASP A 390 -8.62 13.43 10.84
N ALA A 391 -7.55 13.19 11.60
CA ALA A 391 -6.61 14.19 12.08
C ALA A 391 -5.22 13.59 12.29
N VAL A 392 -4.18 14.40 12.11
CA VAL A 392 -2.87 14.24 12.75
C VAL A 392 -2.79 15.31 13.84
N ILE A 393 -2.42 14.94 15.06
CA ILE A 393 -2.14 15.84 16.18
C ILE A 393 -0.64 15.80 16.44
N VAL A 394 0.00 16.96 16.57
CA VAL A 394 1.42 17.08 16.93
C VAL A 394 1.52 17.85 18.24
N THR A 395 2.07 17.22 19.27
CA THR A 395 2.19 17.85 20.59
C THR A 395 3.16 19.02 20.56
N HIS A 396 4.31 18.85 19.93
CA HIS A 396 5.31 19.88 19.71
C HIS A 396 6.28 19.49 18.57
N ALA A 397 7.11 20.42 18.12
CA ALA A 397 7.90 20.31 16.89
C ALA A 397 9.20 19.48 16.97
N ASP A 398 9.50 18.82 18.09
CA ASP A 398 10.76 18.10 18.25
C ASP A 398 10.80 16.74 17.52
N GLN A 399 12.02 16.29 17.24
CA GLN A 399 12.30 15.25 16.26
C GLN A 399 11.68 13.89 16.62
N ASP A 400 11.56 13.57 17.90
CA ASP A 400 10.96 12.34 18.41
C ASP A 400 9.43 12.41 18.58
N HIS A 401 8.80 13.52 18.21
CA HIS A 401 7.35 13.68 18.10
C HIS A 401 6.92 13.96 16.66
N ALA A 402 7.46 15.01 16.03
CA ALA A 402 7.09 15.43 14.69
C ALA A 402 7.81 14.66 13.57
N GLY A 403 8.97 14.04 13.86
CA GLY A 403 9.91 13.58 12.84
C GLY A 403 9.38 12.54 11.83
N GLY A 404 8.59 11.59 12.30
CA GLY A 404 7.98 10.57 11.44
C GLY A 404 6.79 11.06 10.62
N LEU A 405 6.25 12.24 10.93
CA LEU A 405 5.03 12.74 10.30
C LEU A 405 5.22 13.19 8.85
N GLN A 406 6.44 13.57 8.45
CA GLN A 406 6.72 13.94 7.04
C GLN A 406 6.34 12.79 6.10
N ALA A 407 6.82 11.58 6.40
CA ALA A 407 6.48 10.39 5.63
C ALA A 407 4.98 10.02 5.71
N VAL A 408 4.30 10.39 6.80
CA VAL A 408 2.84 10.20 6.95
C VAL A 408 2.09 11.13 6.00
N LEU A 409 2.37 12.44 6.00
CA LEU A 409 1.67 13.42 5.14
C LEU A 409 1.95 13.18 3.64
N GLU A 410 3.12 12.64 3.31
CA GLU A 410 3.49 12.27 1.93
C GLU A 410 2.74 11.04 1.39
N GLN A 411 2.41 10.08 2.26
CA GLN A 411 2.00 8.72 1.85
C GLN A 411 0.60 8.29 2.31
N ILE A 412 -0.01 8.99 3.26
CA ILE A 412 -1.33 8.68 3.82
C ILE A 412 -2.17 9.96 3.73
N PRO A 413 -3.37 9.92 3.11
CA PRO A 413 -4.26 11.07 3.12
C PRO A 413 -4.60 11.52 4.54
N VAL A 414 -4.56 12.83 4.80
CA VAL A 414 -4.91 13.42 6.10
C VAL A 414 -5.94 14.52 5.90
N LYS A 415 -7.00 14.57 6.73
CA LYS A 415 -8.06 15.60 6.61
C LYS A 415 -7.76 16.89 7.39
N ARG A 416 -6.97 16.82 8.45
CA ARG A 416 -6.66 17.92 9.38
C ARG A 416 -5.30 17.70 10.01
N PHE A 417 -4.56 18.77 10.24
CA PHE A 417 -3.33 18.76 11.00
C PHE A 417 -3.49 19.74 12.16
N ILE A 418 -3.37 19.22 13.39
CA ILE A 418 -3.62 19.92 14.65
C ILE A 418 -2.29 20.01 15.38
N PHE A 419 -1.92 21.18 15.89
CA PHE A 419 -0.62 21.42 16.52
C PHE A 419 -0.68 22.56 17.52
N ASN A 420 0.36 22.72 18.34
CA ASN A 420 0.43 23.76 19.39
C ASN A 420 0.39 25.23 18.90
N GLY A 421 0.36 25.48 17.60
CA GLY A 421 0.29 26.83 17.03
C GLY A 421 1.63 27.56 16.92
N THR A 422 2.76 26.86 17.08
CA THR A 422 4.12 27.42 17.02
C THR A 422 5.01 26.64 16.04
N THR A 423 6.14 27.21 15.63
CA THR A 423 7.21 26.49 14.91
C THR A 423 8.51 26.49 15.72
N SER A 424 9.36 25.48 15.53
CA SER A 424 10.69 25.45 16.12
C SER A 424 11.73 26.26 15.34
N GLY A 425 11.37 26.76 14.15
CA GLY A 425 12.31 27.40 13.21
C GLY A 425 13.39 26.44 12.69
N LYS A 426 13.19 25.13 12.88
CA LYS A 426 14.06 24.05 12.39
C LYS A 426 13.52 23.61 11.03
N GLU A 427 14.39 23.61 10.02
CA GLU A 427 14.06 23.33 8.60
C GLU A 427 13.12 22.11 8.41
N LYS A 428 13.32 21.04 9.19
CA LYS A 428 12.49 19.83 9.12
C LYS A 428 11.01 20.03 9.52
N PHE A 429 10.73 20.89 10.49
CA PHE A 429 9.36 21.15 10.92
C PHE A 429 8.66 22.13 9.97
N ASP A 430 9.39 23.12 9.46
CA ASP A 430 8.87 24.02 8.43
C ASP A 430 8.56 23.24 7.13
N GLN A 431 9.41 22.28 6.74
CA GLN A 431 9.13 21.33 5.64
C GLN A 431 7.85 20.50 5.87
N LEU A 432 7.53 20.12 7.12
CA LEU A 432 6.30 19.41 7.47
C LEU A 432 5.06 20.28 7.28
N LEU A 433 5.13 21.55 7.71
CA LEU A 433 4.07 22.53 7.52
C LEU A 433 3.88 22.87 6.03
N ASP A 434 4.97 23.09 5.29
CA ASP A 434 4.94 23.29 3.83
C ASP A 434 4.30 22.09 3.12
N THR A 435 4.62 20.87 3.54
CA THR A 435 4.02 19.64 3.00
C THR A 435 2.51 19.62 3.27
N ALA A 436 2.07 20.01 4.47
CA ALA A 436 0.65 20.12 4.81
C ALA A 436 -0.07 21.14 3.91
N VAL A 437 0.53 22.33 3.71
CA VAL A 437 -0.02 23.39 2.85
C VAL A 437 -0.09 22.95 1.38
N GLN A 438 0.99 22.36 0.84
CA GLN A 438 1.03 21.85 -0.54
C GLN A 438 0.00 20.73 -0.79
N ARG A 439 -0.24 19.88 0.22
CA ARG A 439 -1.28 18.84 0.19
C ARG A 439 -2.69 19.36 0.50
N GLN A 440 -2.87 20.67 0.71
CA GLN A 440 -4.13 21.33 1.04
C GLN A 440 -4.78 20.79 2.34
N ILE A 441 -3.95 20.37 3.31
CA ILE A 441 -4.39 19.89 4.61
C ILE A 441 -4.61 21.11 5.53
N PRO A 442 -5.83 21.36 6.05
CA PRO A 442 -6.08 22.47 6.95
C PRO A 442 -5.31 22.34 8.27
N LEU A 443 -4.59 23.40 8.63
CA LEU A 443 -3.81 23.55 9.86
C LEU A 443 -4.67 24.17 10.97
N PHE A 444 -4.66 23.57 12.16
CA PHE A 444 -5.38 24.05 13.35
C PHE A 444 -4.40 24.23 14.51
N ALA A 445 -4.18 25.48 14.91
CA ALA A 445 -3.50 25.80 16.15
C ALA A 445 -4.45 25.53 17.33
N THR A 446 -4.07 24.63 18.24
CA THR A 446 -4.83 24.34 19.46
C THR A 446 -4.81 25.52 20.42
N HIS A 447 -5.81 25.56 21.29
CA HIS A 447 -5.83 26.43 22.46
C HIS A 447 -6.63 25.75 23.58
N GLN A 448 -6.33 26.11 24.81
CA GLN A 448 -7.16 25.85 25.99
C GLN A 448 -8.64 26.19 25.71
N GLY A 449 -9.54 25.29 26.10
CA GLY A 449 -10.98 25.39 25.83
C GLY A 449 -11.44 24.77 24.49
N MET A 450 -10.53 24.57 23.53
CA MET A 450 -10.88 23.95 22.24
C MET A 450 -11.39 22.51 22.43
N THR A 451 -12.38 22.11 21.64
CA THR A 451 -12.90 20.74 21.62
C THR A 451 -12.95 20.18 20.20
N TYR A 452 -12.48 18.95 20.00
CA TYR A 452 -12.63 18.21 18.74
C TYR A 452 -13.43 16.92 18.96
N LYS A 453 -14.59 16.81 18.29
CA LYS A 453 -15.45 15.61 18.33
C LYS A 453 -15.40 14.90 16.96
N PRO A 454 -14.56 13.86 16.79
CA PRO A 454 -14.47 13.12 15.53
C PRO A 454 -15.72 12.26 15.23
N ASP A 455 -16.42 11.81 16.27
CA ASP A 455 -17.67 11.04 16.18
C ASP A 455 -18.57 11.25 17.41
N SER A 456 -19.65 10.47 17.57
CA SER A 456 -20.63 10.64 18.65
C SER A 456 -20.20 10.11 20.02
N GLU A 457 -19.25 9.18 20.07
CA GLU A 457 -18.76 8.52 21.29
C GLU A 457 -17.37 9.02 21.74
N THR A 458 -16.77 9.95 20.99
CA THR A 458 -15.40 10.42 21.21
C THR A 458 -15.31 11.94 21.21
N ALA A 459 -14.65 12.51 22.22
CA ALA A 459 -14.33 13.93 22.31
C ALA A 459 -12.91 14.14 22.85
N LEU A 460 -12.18 15.08 22.23
CA LEU A 460 -10.88 15.55 22.70
C LEU A 460 -11.05 17.00 23.19
N TYR A 461 -10.76 17.25 24.46
CA TYR A 461 -10.83 18.56 25.10
C TYR A 461 -9.41 19.06 25.35
N PHE A 462 -9.02 20.13 24.67
CA PHE A 462 -7.67 20.68 24.76
C PHE A 462 -7.53 21.58 25.99
N ILE A 463 -6.54 21.26 26.82
CA ILE A 463 -6.27 21.89 28.12
C ILE A 463 -5.11 22.87 28.01
N SER A 464 -4.11 22.57 27.17
CA SER A 464 -2.93 23.41 26.93
C SER A 464 -2.47 23.26 25.47
N PRO A 465 -1.81 24.26 24.87
CA PRO A 465 -1.37 25.54 25.47
C PRO A 465 -2.47 26.59 25.63
N GLU A 466 -2.29 27.49 26.60
CA GLU A 466 -2.98 28.78 26.59
C GLU A 466 -2.49 29.59 25.38
N ARG A 467 -3.41 30.07 24.55
CA ARG A 467 -3.05 30.78 23.33
C ARG A 467 -2.91 32.28 23.58
N SER A 468 -1.67 32.74 23.69
CA SER A 468 -1.33 34.14 23.42
C SER A 468 -1.96 34.56 22.09
N GLY A 469 -2.65 35.71 22.08
CA GLY A 469 -3.50 36.16 20.98
C GLY A 469 -2.80 36.22 19.61
N PRO A 470 -3.57 36.32 18.50
CA PRO A 470 -3.01 36.27 17.15
C PRO A 470 -1.88 37.28 16.97
N ASN A 471 -0.71 36.78 16.56
CA ASN A 471 0.47 37.59 16.27
C ASN A 471 0.12 38.67 15.23
N PRO A 472 0.38 39.97 15.46
CA PRO A 472 -0.03 41.04 14.55
C PRO A 472 0.49 40.92 13.11
N THR A 473 1.58 40.19 12.88
CA THR A 473 2.13 39.93 11.54
C THR A 473 1.46 38.76 10.81
N GLY A 474 0.72 37.91 11.52
CA GLY A 474 0.16 36.65 11.00
C GLY A 474 1.12 35.45 11.05
N ASP A 475 2.39 35.66 11.39
CA ASP A 475 3.39 34.59 11.45
C ASP A 475 3.23 33.71 12.69
N LEU A 476 3.57 32.42 12.57
CA LEU A 476 3.64 31.50 13.71
C LEU A 476 4.77 31.93 14.68
N PRO A 477 4.53 31.97 16.01
CA PRO A 477 5.60 32.17 16.98
C PRO A 477 6.69 31.11 16.84
N VAL A 478 7.95 31.56 16.83
CA VAL A 478 9.12 30.68 16.81
C VAL A 478 9.60 30.43 18.23
N LEU A 479 9.60 29.16 18.67
CA LEU A 479 10.04 28.73 20.00
C LEU A 479 11.00 27.54 19.86
N GLU A 480 12.25 27.69 20.32
CA GLU A 480 13.29 26.66 20.18
C GLU A 480 13.04 25.43 21.08
N ASN A 481 12.61 25.67 22.32
CA ASN A 481 12.07 24.67 23.24
C ASN A 481 10.55 24.85 23.30
N GLN A 482 9.82 23.77 23.02
CA GLN A 482 8.36 23.76 22.94
C GLN A 482 7.69 22.85 23.97
N ASN A 483 8.45 22.22 24.86
CA ASN A 483 7.95 21.24 25.83
C ASN A 483 6.80 21.81 26.67
N GLY A 484 7.01 23.00 27.24
CA GLY A 484 6.00 23.72 28.02
C GLY A 484 4.80 24.24 27.21
N GLY A 485 4.90 24.24 25.88
CA GLY A 485 3.81 24.50 24.93
C GLY A 485 3.30 23.23 24.25
N SER A 486 3.47 22.05 24.87
CA SER A 486 2.92 20.80 24.35
C SER A 486 1.41 20.84 24.27
N VAL A 487 0.82 20.28 23.22
CA VAL A 487 -0.63 20.03 23.18
C VAL A 487 -1.00 19.01 24.27
N VAL A 488 -1.81 19.45 25.23
CA VAL A 488 -2.39 18.61 26.28
C VAL A 488 -3.89 18.48 26.05
N PHE A 489 -4.43 17.26 26.08
CA PHE A 489 -5.86 17.05 25.93
C PHE A 489 -6.38 15.84 26.72
N LEU A 490 -7.61 15.98 27.22
CA LEU A 490 -8.40 14.88 27.74
C LEU A 490 -9.18 14.23 26.59
N LEU A 491 -8.96 12.95 26.36
CA LEU A 491 -9.76 12.10 25.49
C LEU A 491 -10.88 11.45 26.32
N GLU A 492 -12.12 11.83 26.07
CA GLU A 492 -13.27 11.00 26.43
C GLU A 492 -13.59 10.09 25.25
N MET A 493 -13.66 8.78 25.49
CA MET A 493 -14.03 7.80 24.45
C MET A 493 -14.80 6.63 25.07
N ALA A 494 -15.98 6.33 24.51
CA ALA A 494 -16.82 5.17 24.87
C ALA A 494 -16.96 4.94 26.40
N GLY A 495 -17.19 6.03 27.15
CA GLY A 495 -17.38 6.01 28.60
C GLY A 495 -16.11 6.02 29.46
N THR A 496 -14.93 6.20 28.87
CA THR A 496 -13.63 6.26 29.58
C THR A 496 -12.86 7.55 29.29
N SER A 497 -11.85 7.82 30.11
CA SER A 497 -11.08 9.06 30.13
C SER A 497 -9.57 8.81 30.06
N MET A 498 -8.88 9.44 29.11
CA MET A 498 -7.42 9.34 28.94
C MET A 498 -6.78 10.70 28.76
N LEU A 499 -5.78 11.04 29.58
CA LEU A 499 -5.06 12.32 29.49
C LEU A 499 -3.76 12.17 28.70
N PHE A 500 -3.63 12.98 27.66
CA PHE A 500 -2.42 13.10 26.83
C PHE A 500 -1.71 14.41 27.17
N THR A 501 -0.43 14.34 27.53
CA THR A 501 0.33 15.49 28.04
C THR A 501 1.47 15.97 27.14
N GLY A 502 1.82 15.22 26.08
CA GLY A 502 3.07 15.44 25.33
C GLY A 502 4.27 15.48 26.27
N ASP A 503 5.16 16.45 26.05
CA ASP A 503 6.41 16.62 26.80
C ASP A 503 6.35 17.76 27.81
N MET A 504 5.12 18.12 28.22
CA MET A 504 4.83 19.12 29.23
C MET A 504 5.69 18.94 30.49
N GLU A 505 6.30 20.04 30.94
CA GLU A 505 7.17 20.07 32.12
C GLU A 505 6.42 20.57 33.36
N ALA A 506 7.04 20.37 34.54
CA ALA A 506 6.49 20.70 35.85
C ALA A 506 5.97 22.15 36.01
N ALA A 507 6.52 23.11 35.24
CA ALA A 507 6.04 24.49 35.24
C ALA A 507 4.61 24.57 34.65
N THR A 508 4.43 24.06 33.43
CA THR A 508 3.11 24.02 32.78
C THR A 508 2.13 23.09 33.50
N GLU A 509 2.59 22.01 34.13
CA GLU A 509 1.73 21.21 35.04
C GLU A 509 1.17 22.07 36.17
N GLN A 510 2.02 22.90 36.79
CA GLN A 510 1.64 23.78 37.89
C GLN A 510 0.71 24.93 37.43
N ASP A 511 0.94 25.49 36.24
CA ASP A 511 0.09 26.51 35.64
C ASP A 511 -1.31 25.92 35.31
N VAL A 512 -1.37 24.76 34.65
CA VAL A 512 -2.65 24.07 34.35
C VAL A 512 -3.41 23.68 35.63
N LEU A 513 -2.72 23.24 36.69
CA LEU A 513 -3.36 22.96 37.98
C LEU A 513 -3.91 24.23 38.64
N TYR A 514 -3.25 25.37 38.45
CA TYR A 514 -3.73 26.67 38.93
C TYR A 514 -5.02 27.08 38.18
N ASP A 515 -5.02 26.99 36.85
CA ASP A 515 -6.18 27.33 35.99
C ASP A 515 -7.41 26.43 36.25
N ILE A 516 -7.16 25.19 36.65
CA ILE A 516 -8.19 24.25 37.12
C ILE A 516 -8.77 24.71 38.47
N GLN A 517 -7.91 25.16 39.38
CA GLN A 517 -8.30 25.53 40.75
C GLN A 517 -9.00 26.90 40.82
N ASP A 518 -8.62 27.87 39.99
CA ASP A 518 -9.26 29.20 39.95
C ASP A 518 -10.51 29.24 39.06
N GLY A 519 -10.75 28.18 38.27
CA GLY A 519 -11.92 28.04 37.41
C GLY A 519 -11.80 28.72 36.05
N SER A 520 -10.64 29.31 35.71
CA SER A 520 -10.36 29.89 34.39
C SER A 520 -10.41 28.84 33.28
N LEU A 521 -9.96 27.60 33.54
CA LEU A 521 -10.09 26.50 32.58
C LEU A 521 -11.57 26.15 32.31
N ALA A 522 -12.40 26.04 33.35
CA ALA A 522 -13.84 25.79 33.18
C ALA A 522 -14.53 26.96 32.44
N THR A 523 -14.09 28.19 32.72
CA THR A 523 -14.61 29.41 32.09
C THR A 523 -14.23 29.49 30.61
N SER A 524 -13.01 29.10 30.22
CA SER A 524 -12.60 29.07 28.81
C SER A 524 -13.36 28.00 28.01
N PHE A 525 -13.61 26.82 28.57
CA PHE A 525 -14.53 25.82 27.97
C PHE A 525 -15.95 26.36 27.75
N GLN A 526 -16.44 27.29 28.58
CA GLN A 526 -17.78 27.90 28.43
C GLN A 526 -17.82 29.14 27.52
N GLN A 527 -16.80 30.00 27.56
CA GLN A 527 -16.81 31.29 26.84
C GLN A 527 -16.81 31.13 25.32
N ASP A 528 -16.10 30.15 24.78
CA ASP A 528 -16.03 29.96 23.32
C ASP A 528 -17.34 29.41 22.72
N VAL A 529 -18.19 28.77 23.55
CA VAL A 529 -19.58 28.44 23.17
C VAL A 529 -20.39 29.73 22.96
N GLN A 530 -20.33 30.69 23.89
CA GLN A 530 -21.07 31.95 23.76
C GLN A 530 -20.59 32.81 22.59
N LYS A 531 -19.27 32.88 22.33
CA LYS A 531 -18.72 33.57 21.13
C LYS A 531 -19.17 32.93 19.81
N SER A 532 -19.56 31.65 19.81
CA SER A 532 -20.05 30.94 18.62
C SER A 532 -21.55 31.15 18.30
N GLY A 533 -22.28 31.88 19.15
CA GLY A 533 -23.70 32.22 18.91
C GLY A 533 -24.67 31.05 19.03
N ARG A 534 -24.31 29.96 19.71
CA ARG A 534 -25.17 28.81 19.98
C ARG A 534 -25.54 28.73 21.46
N THR A 535 -26.83 28.62 21.74
CA THR A 535 -27.34 28.33 23.08
C THR A 535 -27.11 26.87 23.43
N VAL A 536 -26.46 26.62 24.58
CA VAL A 536 -26.48 25.32 25.26
C VAL A 536 -27.65 25.34 26.22
N ALA A 537 -28.42 24.24 26.26
CA ALA A 537 -29.48 24.06 27.24
C ALA A 537 -28.86 23.74 28.60
N ASP A 538 -29.44 24.29 29.68
CA ASP A 538 -28.93 24.14 31.04
C ASP A 538 -28.79 22.67 31.44
N SER A 539 -27.54 22.19 31.50
CA SER A 539 -27.16 20.97 32.23
C SER A 539 -26.38 21.39 33.47
N GLU A 540 -27.06 21.40 34.62
CA GLU A 540 -26.44 21.72 35.91
C GLU A 540 -25.37 20.67 36.28
N THR A 541 -24.10 21.00 36.13
CA THR A 541 -22.98 20.27 36.73
C THR A 541 -22.26 21.19 37.72
N ASN A 542 -22.58 21.03 39.00
CA ASN A 542 -21.99 21.82 40.09
C ASN A 542 -20.56 21.36 40.41
N ILE A 543 -19.64 22.32 40.43
CA ILE A 543 -18.21 22.22 40.78
C ILE A 543 -17.91 23.40 41.71
N VAL A 544 -17.05 23.26 42.71
CA VAL A 544 -16.93 24.25 43.81
C VAL A 544 -15.68 23.92 44.64
N VAL A 545 -14.69 24.79 44.96
CA VAL A 545 -13.23 24.61 45.35
C VAL A 545 -12.83 24.63 46.91
N PRO A 546 -11.80 23.89 47.46
CA PRO A 546 -11.67 23.42 48.89
C PRO A 546 -11.06 24.33 50.03
N GLU A 547 -10.97 23.84 51.30
CA GLU A 547 -10.58 24.64 52.51
C GLU A 547 -9.18 24.39 53.18
N TRP A 548 -8.40 23.34 52.88
CA TRP A 548 -7.17 23.04 53.66
C TRP A 548 -5.85 23.69 53.18
N MET A 549 -5.87 24.48 52.09
CA MET A 549 -4.65 25.09 51.49
C MET A 549 -4.37 26.55 51.92
N GLY A 550 -4.92 27.00 53.05
CA GLY A 550 -4.81 28.40 53.50
C GLY A 550 -3.48 28.86 54.10
N SER A 551 -2.37 28.10 54.01
CA SER A 551 -1.15 28.39 54.80
C SER A 551 0.21 28.27 54.08
N LEU A 552 0.26 28.20 52.75
CA LEU A 552 1.53 28.09 52.00
C LEU A 552 1.56 29.04 50.79
N ALA A 553 1.58 30.35 51.07
CA ALA A 553 1.66 31.41 50.07
C ALA A 553 2.67 32.50 50.46
N GLU A 554 3.95 32.15 50.55
CA GLU A 554 5.05 33.12 50.50
C GLU A 554 5.94 32.81 49.28
N ASN A 555 5.68 33.52 48.17
CA ASN A 555 6.70 34.13 47.31
C ASN A 555 6.11 34.86 46.09
N GLY A 556 5.99 36.19 46.20
CA GLY A 556 6.43 37.08 45.10
C GLY A 556 5.58 37.23 43.83
N ARG A 557 4.29 37.58 43.96
CA ARG A 557 3.62 38.47 42.97
C ARG A 557 2.79 39.53 43.72
N ASP A 558 2.76 40.76 43.18
CA ASP A 558 2.35 41.97 43.90
C ASP A 558 0.81 42.06 44.09
N HIS A 559 0.36 42.37 45.31
CA HIS A 559 -1.06 42.38 45.67
C HIS A 559 -1.71 43.77 45.52
N ARG A 560 -2.66 43.92 44.59
CA ARG A 560 -3.64 45.05 44.61
C ARG A 560 -5.05 44.66 44.16
N SER A 561 -5.78 43.94 45.02
CA SER A 561 -7.18 44.24 45.39
C SER A 561 -7.73 43.10 46.24
N SER A 562 -7.84 43.30 47.55
CA SER A 562 -8.44 42.34 48.48
C SER A 562 -9.98 42.35 48.38
N THR A 563 -10.52 41.66 47.38
CA THR A 563 -11.94 41.27 47.36
C THR A 563 -12.03 39.82 47.81
N VAL A 564 -12.45 39.59 49.05
CA VAL A 564 -12.71 38.24 49.57
C VAL A 564 -13.98 37.72 48.89
N VAL A 565 -13.81 36.94 47.83
CA VAL A 565 -14.89 36.18 47.19
C VAL A 565 -14.95 34.81 47.87
N THR A 566 -16.05 34.53 48.56
CA THR A 566 -16.27 33.25 49.24
C THR A 566 -16.67 32.19 48.21
N VAL A 567 -15.83 31.15 48.02
CA VAL A 567 -16.09 30.04 47.08
C VAL A 567 -16.29 28.73 47.88
N PRO A 568 -17.39 27.94 47.69
CA PRO A 568 -17.64 26.66 48.41
C PRO A 568 -16.75 25.48 47.96
N ARG A 569 -16.72 24.30 48.64
CA ARG A 569 -15.68 23.19 48.68
C ARG A 569 -15.60 22.00 47.65
N LEU A 570 -14.41 21.69 47.05
CA LEU A 570 -14.21 20.60 46.03
C LEU A 570 -13.83 19.27 46.67
N GLN A 571 -14.83 18.46 46.94
CA GLN A 571 -14.65 17.03 47.21
C GLN A 571 -15.14 16.21 46.02
N SER A 572 -14.40 16.31 44.91
CA SER A 572 -14.37 15.28 43.86
C SER A 572 -13.08 15.42 43.06
N HIS A 573 -12.08 14.58 43.37
CA HIS A 573 -10.89 14.43 42.51
C HIS A 573 -11.34 13.87 41.16
N LEU A 574 -10.90 14.48 40.06
CA LEU A 574 -11.22 13.99 38.72
C LEU A 574 -10.31 12.80 38.37
N SER A 575 -10.63 11.62 38.92
CA SER A 575 -9.90 10.40 38.62
C SER A 575 -10.10 10.00 37.16
N ILE A 576 -9.01 9.98 36.41
CA ILE A 576 -8.98 9.50 35.02
C ILE A 576 -8.62 8.02 34.95
N ASP A 577 -8.97 7.36 33.85
CA ASP A 577 -8.65 5.95 33.66
C ASP A 577 -7.19 5.76 33.26
N VAL A 578 -6.69 6.57 32.31
CA VAL A 578 -5.31 6.44 31.80
C VAL A 578 -4.60 7.79 31.72
N LEU A 579 -3.40 7.87 32.28
CA LEU A 579 -2.45 8.96 32.02
C LEU A 579 -1.40 8.49 31.01
N LYS A 580 -1.30 9.12 29.84
CA LYS A 580 -0.06 9.07 29.04
C LYS A 580 0.95 9.96 29.75
N VAL A 581 1.97 9.34 30.34
CA VAL A 581 3.01 9.99 31.13
C VAL A 581 3.83 10.95 30.26
N ALA A 582 4.03 12.16 30.79
CA ALA A 582 4.68 13.26 30.10
C ALA A 582 6.18 13.02 29.86
N HIS A 583 6.70 13.47 28.73
CA HIS A 583 8.14 13.56 28.46
C HIS A 583 8.86 12.21 28.68
N HIS A 584 8.25 11.13 28.17
CA HIS A 584 8.69 9.74 28.32
C HIS A 584 8.95 9.28 29.78
N GLY A 585 8.42 9.99 30.77
CA GLY A 585 8.77 9.81 32.20
C GLY A 585 10.07 10.53 32.59
N SER A 586 10.31 11.74 32.10
CA SER A 586 11.43 12.59 32.49
C SER A 586 11.32 13.06 33.95
N LYS A 587 12.47 13.30 34.59
CA LYS A 587 12.52 13.87 35.94
C LYS A 587 11.96 15.29 36.04
N THR A 588 11.77 15.98 34.91
CA THR A 588 11.27 17.36 34.80
C THR A 588 9.74 17.44 34.71
N SER A 589 9.04 16.31 34.67
CA SER A 589 7.58 16.22 34.53
C SER A 589 6.99 15.17 35.49
N SER A 590 5.67 14.97 35.38
CA SER A 590 4.86 14.08 36.21
C SER A 590 5.07 14.34 37.70
N THR A 591 4.87 15.58 38.12
CA THR A 591 5.03 16.02 39.52
C THR A 591 4.06 15.29 40.45
N GLU A 592 4.40 15.26 41.75
CA GLU A 592 3.55 14.64 42.76
C GLU A 592 2.14 15.27 42.80
N ALA A 593 2.05 16.61 42.72
CA ALA A 593 0.79 17.33 42.70
C ALA A 593 -0.06 17.01 41.45
N TRP A 594 0.57 16.91 40.28
CA TRP A 594 -0.09 16.51 39.04
C TRP A 594 -0.68 15.10 39.13
N LEU A 595 0.13 14.14 39.60
CA LEU A 595 -0.29 12.75 39.72
C LEU A 595 -1.39 12.57 40.78
N GLN A 596 -1.31 13.26 41.92
CA GLN A 596 -2.34 13.26 42.96
C GLN A 596 -3.65 13.93 42.51
N TYR A 597 -3.60 14.97 41.69
CA TYR A 597 -4.79 15.65 41.19
C TYR A 597 -5.60 14.74 40.25
N TRP A 598 -4.93 14.18 39.23
CA TRP A 598 -5.57 13.34 38.21
C TRP A 598 -5.84 11.91 38.66
N ASN A 599 -5.14 11.42 39.69
CA ASN A 599 -5.35 10.12 40.34
C ASN A 599 -5.67 8.99 39.35
N ALA A 600 -4.76 8.77 38.40
CA ALA A 600 -4.98 7.90 37.25
C ALA A 600 -4.90 6.41 37.61
N LYS A 601 -5.88 5.62 37.19
CA LYS A 601 -5.90 4.16 37.45
C LYS A 601 -4.73 3.43 36.78
N SER A 602 -4.38 3.85 35.57
CA SER A 602 -3.24 3.33 34.82
C SER A 602 -2.36 4.48 34.30
N ALA A 603 -1.06 4.24 34.23
CA ALA A 603 -0.07 5.18 33.70
C ALA A 603 0.70 4.51 32.55
N LEU A 604 0.73 5.12 31.38
CA LEU A 604 1.42 4.59 30.22
C LEU A 604 2.62 5.45 29.83
N ILE A 605 3.76 4.80 29.65
CA ILE A 605 5.03 5.41 29.31
C ILE A 605 5.46 4.88 27.94
N SER A 606 5.55 5.78 26.97
CA SER A 606 6.25 5.52 25.71
C SER A 606 7.73 5.84 25.89
N ALA A 607 8.59 4.85 25.68
CA ALA A 607 10.04 4.95 25.74
C ALA A 607 10.68 3.84 24.87
N GLY A 608 11.95 4.04 24.50
CA GLY A 608 12.73 3.06 23.74
C GLY A 608 13.60 2.18 24.63
N VAL A 609 13.71 0.88 24.31
CA VAL A 609 14.52 -0.13 25.04
C VAL A 609 15.95 0.31 25.33
N ASN A 610 16.57 1.02 24.39
CA ASN A 610 17.94 1.51 24.47
C ASN A 610 18.00 3.05 24.44
N ASN A 611 17.02 3.75 25.01
CA ASN A 611 17.04 5.21 25.04
C ASN A 611 18.24 5.72 25.85
N THR A 612 18.95 6.70 25.29
CA THR A 612 20.17 7.27 25.89
C THR A 612 19.89 8.32 26.97
N TYR A 613 18.63 8.70 27.14
CA TYR A 613 18.18 9.76 28.06
C TYR A 613 17.98 9.26 29.50
N GLY A 614 17.86 7.94 29.71
CA GLY A 614 17.59 7.36 31.02
C GLY A 614 16.11 7.47 31.42
N HIS A 615 15.21 7.42 30.44
CA HIS A 615 13.76 7.41 30.61
C HIS A 615 13.20 5.97 30.64
N PRO A 616 12.09 5.71 31.36
CA PRO A 616 11.53 6.56 32.41
C PRO A 616 12.48 6.67 33.61
N ASN A 617 12.49 7.84 34.25
CA ASN A 617 13.35 8.12 35.38
C ASN A 617 12.89 7.35 36.64
N PRO A 618 13.79 6.74 37.44
CA PRO A 618 13.42 6.01 38.65
C PRO A 618 12.63 6.84 39.68
N GLY A 619 12.80 8.16 39.71
CA GLY A 619 12.04 9.06 40.58
C GLY A 619 10.59 9.22 40.13
N VAL A 620 10.31 9.19 38.83
CA VAL A 620 8.94 9.22 38.28
C VAL A 620 8.24 7.89 38.52
N MET A 621 8.94 6.77 38.24
CA MET A 621 8.44 5.41 38.50
C MET A 621 7.95 5.28 39.95
N LYS A 622 8.76 5.71 40.93
CA LYS A 622 8.37 5.69 42.36
C LYS A 622 7.14 6.52 42.69
N ARG A 623 6.89 7.65 42.02
CA ARG A 623 5.67 8.45 42.22
C ARG A 623 4.45 7.74 41.65
N LEU A 624 4.56 7.19 40.44
CA LEU A 624 3.48 6.41 39.81
C LEU A 624 3.14 5.16 40.65
N GLU A 625 4.14 4.44 41.15
CA GLU A 625 3.99 3.32 42.08
C GLU A 625 3.32 3.75 43.40
N ALA A 626 3.68 4.92 43.94
CA ALA A 626 3.09 5.46 45.17
C ALA A 626 1.62 5.90 45.01
N MET A 627 1.19 6.30 43.81
CA MET A 627 -0.22 6.54 43.48
C MET A 627 -1.02 5.24 43.30
N GLY A 628 -0.35 4.09 43.19
CA GLY A 628 -0.99 2.80 42.92
C GLY A 628 -1.47 2.62 41.47
N SER A 629 -0.99 3.45 40.54
CA SER A 629 -1.32 3.33 39.12
C SER A 629 -0.73 2.07 38.50
N GLU A 630 -1.49 1.35 37.68
CA GLU A 630 -0.94 0.24 36.88
C GLU A 630 -0.05 0.77 35.74
N ILE A 631 1.22 0.38 35.70
CA ILE A 631 2.21 0.98 34.78
C ILE A 631 2.40 0.13 33.52
N TYR A 632 2.12 0.74 32.37
CA TYR A 632 2.34 0.18 31.03
C TYR A 632 3.53 0.86 30.35
N ARG A 633 4.38 0.09 29.66
CA ARG A 633 5.68 0.56 29.17
C ARG A 633 6.05 0.00 27.80
N THR A 634 6.22 0.85 26.79
CA THR A 634 6.54 0.37 25.43
C THR A 634 7.93 -0.26 25.33
N ASP A 635 8.88 0.19 26.15
CA ASP A 635 10.25 -0.35 26.18
C ASP A 635 10.34 -1.78 26.76
N GLN A 636 9.32 -2.21 27.50
CA GLN A 636 9.24 -3.56 28.08
C GLN A 636 8.19 -4.44 27.40
N MET A 637 7.04 -3.84 27.05
CA MET A 637 5.85 -4.54 26.57
C MET A 637 5.67 -4.44 25.04
N GLY A 638 6.52 -3.69 24.35
CA GLY A 638 6.34 -3.34 22.94
C GLY A 638 5.10 -2.47 22.74
N GLU A 639 4.39 -2.64 21.63
CA GLU A 639 3.16 -1.89 21.39
C GLU A 639 2.10 -2.25 22.44
N VAL A 640 1.48 -1.23 23.05
CA VAL A 640 0.39 -1.37 24.01
C VAL A 640 -0.90 -0.86 23.36
N GLN A 641 -1.91 -1.72 23.33
CA GLN A 641 -3.25 -1.43 22.79
C GLN A 641 -4.26 -1.44 23.93
N MET A 642 -5.03 -0.37 24.06
CA MET A 642 -6.14 -0.23 24.99
C MET A 642 -7.43 -0.20 24.17
N SER A 643 -8.19 -1.29 24.21
CA SER A 643 -9.51 -1.38 23.57
C SER A 643 -10.58 -0.98 24.56
N VAL A 644 -11.40 -0.01 24.18
CA VAL A 644 -12.36 0.68 25.03
C VAL A 644 -13.77 0.43 24.53
N LYS A 645 -14.65 -0.01 25.43
CA LYS A 645 -16.05 -0.23 25.13
C LYS A 645 -16.90 -0.16 26.40
N ASP A 646 -18.06 0.49 26.34
CA ASP A 646 -19.06 0.52 27.40
C ASP A 646 -18.50 0.91 28.81
N GLY A 647 -17.50 1.79 28.84
CA GLY A 647 -16.80 2.22 30.07
C GLY A 647 -15.69 1.27 30.56
N GLU A 648 -15.46 0.15 29.88
CA GLU A 648 -14.40 -0.81 30.21
C GLU A 648 -13.17 -0.64 29.30
N ILE A 649 -11.98 -0.82 29.89
CA ILE A 649 -10.70 -0.85 29.18
C ILE A 649 -10.12 -2.27 29.24
N SER A 650 -9.83 -2.83 28.07
CA SER A 650 -9.08 -4.08 27.93
C SER A 650 -7.73 -3.81 27.30
N VAL A 651 -6.65 -4.19 28.00
CA VAL A 651 -5.28 -3.91 27.57
C VAL A 651 -4.63 -5.15 26.97
N ARG A 652 -3.94 -4.97 25.84
CA ARG A 652 -3.12 -5.99 25.19
C ARG A 652 -1.78 -5.38 24.82
N TYR A 653 -0.70 -6.10 25.14
CA TYR A 653 0.65 -5.75 24.71
C TYR A 653 1.28 -6.80 23.80
N LYS A 654 2.31 -6.39 23.06
CA LYS A 654 3.02 -7.21 22.05
C LYS A 654 4.04 -8.18 22.65
N LEU A 655 4.68 -7.79 23.75
CA LEU A 655 5.70 -8.55 24.47
C LEU A 655 5.25 -8.74 25.92
N ALA A 656 5.42 -9.93 26.49
CA ALA A 656 5.19 -10.13 27.91
C ALA A 656 6.22 -9.33 28.73
N PRO A 657 5.84 -8.74 29.88
CA PRO A 657 6.79 -8.18 30.83
C PRO A 657 7.87 -9.20 31.19
N ARG A 658 9.11 -8.74 31.36
CA ARG A 658 10.27 -9.58 31.67
C ARG A 658 10.51 -9.74 33.17
#